data_AF-A0A2V6JY60-F1
#
_entry.id   AF-A0A2V6JY60-F1
#
_cell.length_a   1.000
_cell.length_b   1.000
_cell.length_c   1.000
_cell.angle_alpha   90.00
_cell.angle_beta   90.00
_cell.angle_gamma   90.00
#
_symmetry.space_group_name_H-M   'P 1'
#
loop_
_entity.id
_entity.type
_entity.pdbx_description
1 polymer ?
#
loop_
_entity_poly.entity_id
_entity_poly.type
_entity_poly.pdbx_seq_one_letter_code
_entity_poly.pdbx_strand_id
1 'polypeptide(L)'
;MAQSLVSNKPSAVNGNVIFWLDAPQTWNRKTRWVTLAGWCVWRSGPPLQAIRATIRGQVFETRLFHDRHDVIQHCGVSADQIRCGFSFEVRLPRGEWPLSIEATNGTDGYCTVWQKKVVGPIFLSGLERRQRRSHAQVAGADRFYWWLDRPLNWDNLEGELPICGWCIDREEEPITGFRARVGRKIYRGTYGIQRSDLRGSFPNSRYAHCAGFAVTAKLPFGRRTLALEVRDVRGEWRSFLQQEVIRQSRAARKDRPPLHDAELFDVNRRDIVSRFVFWLEPRCDWSRVPKTQRLVGWCVALHGKSIKAVRARIAHRKWEAQTGIKRPEVKAAYPDVIGALHSGFSVTINPSRGRNLLLLEACSDQVWEAFFAYRIYRPFFWRRGENRFGKANRYEYWLRLYDRLDARDRSAIRRHIRSFDKRPRFSVLIPCYNSDLRFLRAAIRSVRGQLYPDWEICAVDDASEDPAVWRLLQSAAQHEPRMKIQRRRKRGHISAASNDALHMATGDFIVLLDHDDELALHTLYFAAVAINRHPDLKLIYGDEDKIDENGRRFSPYFKPQWDPDLFLVQNYAAHPAIVHASLARDAGGFRSEYDGAQDHDFMLRCVERIDESQIKRIPWLLYHWRATPHSTAEAVTAKPYALDARTRAVEDYLQRRHIAAVVSRQGEFQRVRYAIPAQLASIIIPTRDQASLLEKCLRSIKEKTDYEFYEIVIADNSSSEPSTCELLQEVARDERIRVVSAAGNFNYSKLCNCGAAAARGQVLVLLNNDVEVSETGWLSELVSQVMRPEVGVVGASLWFPDGQLQHAGVVLSPERIGNYPYFRRRRSDSGYFSQLQLVRNVAAVTGACLAVRAEVYAQLGGLNERDLSIAFNDIDFCLRIRELNLRVVWTPHAKLIHRESSSRGLEDTEEKQDRFHQELRYMQQRWREPLHDDPFYNPNLDLTDELFTLAFPPRLHAPWKDFDRANKAKSKRENLNDGG
;
A
#
# COMPACT_ATOMS: atom_id res chain seq x y z
N MET A 1 -61.36 6.58 -2.19
CA MET A 1 -61.54 7.93 -1.61
C MET A 1 -60.19 8.62 -1.62
N ALA A 2 -60.05 9.59 -2.51
CA ALA A 2 -58.86 10.39 -2.67
C ALA A 2 -58.72 11.40 -1.52
N GLN A 3 -57.49 11.59 -1.01
CA GLN A 3 -56.96 12.92 -0.70
C GLN A 3 -55.42 12.90 -0.72
N SER A 4 -54.91 13.38 -1.86
CA SER A 4 -53.59 13.95 -2.16
C SER A 4 -52.32 13.26 -1.63
N LEU A 5 -51.62 12.62 -2.57
CA LEU A 5 -50.19 12.89 -2.79
C LEU A 5 -49.95 14.40 -2.58
N VAL A 6 -49.26 14.78 -1.51
CA VAL A 6 -48.68 16.13 -1.48
C VAL A 6 -47.60 16.10 -2.54
N SER A 7 -47.79 16.89 -3.59
CA SER A 7 -46.78 17.19 -4.60
C SER A 7 -45.56 17.74 -3.87
N ASN A 8 -44.62 16.87 -3.56
CA ASN A 8 -43.35 17.25 -2.96
C ASN A 8 -42.44 17.70 -4.13
N LYS A 9 -42.81 18.83 -4.75
CA LYS A 9 -41.90 19.73 -5.46
C LYS A 9 -41.95 21.09 -4.75
N PRO A 10 -40.82 21.81 -4.64
CA PRO A 10 -40.79 23.13 -4.01
C PRO A 10 -41.87 24.01 -4.66
N SER A 11 -42.81 24.47 -3.84
CA SER A 11 -43.99 25.19 -4.30
C SER A 11 -43.77 26.67 -4.05
N ALA A 12 -43.93 27.51 -5.08
CA ALA A 12 -43.89 28.95 -4.90
C ALA A 12 -45.23 29.37 -4.26
N VAL A 13 -45.18 29.89 -3.04
CA VAL A 13 -46.40 30.03 -2.24
C VAL A 13 -47.16 31.32 -2.57
N ASN A 14 -46.44 32.38 -2.98
CA ASN A 14 -47.01 33.66 -3.46
C ASN A 14 -46.12 34.29 -4.56
N GLY A 15 -45.51 33.47 -5.42
CA GLY A 15 -44.59 33.91 -6.47
C GLY A 15 -43.18 34.33 -6.00
N ASN A 16 -43.02 34.87 -4.79
CA ASN A 16 -41.73 35.38 -4.29
C ASN A 16 -41.06 34.53 -3.18
N VAL A 17 -41.74 33.53 -2.61
CA VAL A 17 -41.17 32.65 -1.55
C VAL A 17 -41.15 31.20 -2.00
N ILE A 18 -40.01 30.52 -1.79
CA ILE A 18 -39.81 29.11 -2.08
C ILE A 18 -39.60 28.37 -0.76
N PHE A 19 -40.45 27.38 -0.50
CA PHE A 19 -40.49 26.65 0.76
C PHE A 19 -40.48 25.14 0.54
N TRP A 20 -39.83 24.43 1.47
CA TRP A 20 -39.83 22.99 1.54
C TRP A 20 -39.78 22.46 2.98
N LEU A 21 -40.45 21.34 3.23
CA LEU A 21 -40.47 20.67 4.53
C LEU A 21 -39.85 19.26 4.40
N ASP A 22 -38.70 19.07 5.05
CA ASP A 22 -37.90 17.83 5.08
C ASP A 22 -38.42 16.82 6.13
N ALA A 23 -38.95 17.31 7.25
CA ALA A 23 -39.52 16.50 8.33
C ALA A 23 -40.76 17.16 8.97
N PRO A 24 -41.75 16.35 9.42
CA PRO A 24 -41.76 14.89 9.41
C PRO A 24 -42.15 14.32 8.04
N GLN A 25 -41.49 13.24 7.61
CA GLN A 25 -41.86 12.55 6.36
C GLN A 25 -43.20 11.80 6.49
N THR A 26 -43.61 11.44 7.71
CA THR A 26 -44.90 10.80 8.02
C THR A 26 -45.55 11.44 9.25
N TRP A 27 -46.84 11.76 9.17
CA TRP A 27 -47.59 12.36 10.28
C TRP A 27 -48.16 11.26 11.19
N ASN A 28 -47.54 11.03 12.35
CA ASN A 28 -47.98 10.02 13.32
C ASN A 28 -49.02 10.58 14.29
N ARG A 29 -50.22 9.99 14.29
CA ARG A 29 -51.37 10.40 15.13
C ARG A 29 -51.18 10.15 16.63
N LYS A 30 -50.10 9.49 17.05
CA LYS A 30 -49.79 9.17 18.46
C LYS A 30 -48.77 10.12 19.10
N THR A 31 -48.20 11.05 18.32
CA THR A 31 -47.09 11.88 18.80
C THR A 31 -47.55 13.28 19.17
N ARG A 32 -47.27 13.72 20.41
CA ARG A 32 -47.69 15.04 20.90
C ARG A 32 -46.74 16.16 20.48
N TRP A 33 -45.48 15.84 20.28
CA TRP A 33 -44.46 16.76 19.81
C TRP A 33 -43.91 16.26 18.48
N VAL A 34 -43.96 17.11 17.47
CA VAL A 34 -43.45 16.81 16.14
C VAL A 34 -42.36 17.82 15.82
N THR A 35 -41.20 17.32 15.40
CA THR A 35 -40.15 18.16 14.85
C THR A 35 -40.52 18.55 13.43
N LEU A 36 -40.63 19.85 13.19
CA LEU A 36 -40.68 20.42 11.85
C LEU A 36 -39.27 20.81 11.45
N ALA A 37 -38.80 20.32 10.31
CA ALA A 37 -37.53 20.74 9.73
C ALA A 37 -37.65 20.90 8.21
N GLY A 38 -36.96 21.88 7.65
CA GLY A 38 -37.06 22.21 6.24
C GLY A 38 -36.23 23.44 5.88
N TRP A 39 -36.54 24.07 4.77
CA TRP A 39 -35.89 25.32 4.34
C TRP A 39 -36.86 26.29 3.68
N CYS A 40 -36.55 27.59 3.77
CA CYS A 40 -37.36 28.68 3.20
C CYS A 40 -36.48 29.82 2.68
N VAL A 41 -36.65 30.23 1.43
CA VAL A 41 -35.90 31.33 0.79
C VAL A 41 -36.83 32.29 0.03
N TRP A 42 -36.43 33.55 -0.10
CA TRP A 42 -37.08 34.55 -0.94
C TRP A 42 -36.38 34.60 -2.31
N ARG A 43 -37.14 34.69 -3.40
CA ARG A 43 -36.56 34.86 -4.74
C ARG A 43 -35.87 36.22 -4.88
N SER A 44 -36.45 37.24 -4.24
CA SER A 44 -35.90 38.58 -4.13
C SER A 44 -36.23 39.15 -2.75
N GLY A 45 -35.21 39.68 -2.05
CA GLY A 45 -35.36 40.25 -0.71
C GLY A 45 -34.32 39.75 0.31
N PRO A 46 -34.33 40.29 1.54
CA PRO A 46 -33.43 39.90 2.61
C PRO A 46 -33.64 38.45 3.09
N PRO A 47 -32.63 37.84 3.74
CA PRO A 47 -32.70 36.45 4.18
C PRO A 47 -33.78 36.20 5.23
N LEU A 48 -34.15 34.93 5.38
CA LEU A 48 -35.09 34.45 6.39
C LEU A 48 -34.69 34.94 7.80
N GLN A 49 -35.60 35.65 8.47
CA GLN A 49 -35.38 36.22 9.80
C GLN A 49 -36.04 35.39 10.90
N ALA A 50 -37.23 34.86 10.61
CA ALA A 50 -37.98 34.03 11.53
C ALA A 50 -38.94 33.11 10.78
N ILE A 51 -39.14 31.92 11.33
CA ILE A 51 -40.18 31.00 10.87
C ILE A 51 -40.96 30.50 12.08
N ARG A 52 -42.29 30.47 11.94
CA ARG A 52 -43.18 30.03 13.01
C ARG A 52 -44.22 29.05 12.51
N ALA A 53 -44.65 28.16 13.40
CA ALA A 53 -45.80 27.31 13.18
C ALA A 53 -46.92 27.66 14.16
N THR A 54 -48.13 27.79 13.63
CA THR A 54 -49.32 28.16 14.37
C THR A 54 -50.32 27.01 14.32
N ILE A 55 -50.75 26.52 15.49
CA ILE A 55 -51.77 25.46 15.62
C ILE A 55 -52.66 25.72 16.83
N ARG A 56 -53.98 25.81 16.60
CA ARG A 56 -54.99 26.12 17.63
C ARG A 56 -54.61 27.36 18.49
N GLY A 57 -54.14 28.41 17.83
CA GLY A 57 -53.70 29.66 18.49
C GLY A 57 -52.37 29.57 19.24
N GLN A 58 -51.71 28.40 19.28
CA GLN A 58 -50.34 28.29 19.81
C GLN A 58 -49.34 28.58 18.70
N VAL A 59 -48.38 29.46 18.97
CA VAL A 59 -47.32 29.86 18.04
C VAL A 59 -45.99 29.30 18.53
N PHE A 60 -45.27 28.60 17.66
CA PHE A 60 -43.93 28.06 17.89
C PHE A 60 -43.00 28.70 16.87
N GLU A 61 -42.11 29.58 17.30
CA GLU A 61 -41.23 30.35 16.42
C GLU A 61 -39.77 29.95 16.64
N THR A 62 -38.99 29.91 15.57
CA THR A 62 -37.53 29.85 15.63
C THR A 62 -36.92 30.92 14.73
N ARG A 63 -35.78 31.43 15.17
CA ARG A 63 -34.88 32.31 14.42
C ARG A 63 -33.49 31.70 14.26
N LEU A 64 -33.37 30.43 14.67
CA LEU A 64 -32.14 29.66 14.58
C LEU A 64 -32.15 28.91 13.25
N PHE A 65 -31.26 29.34 12.38
CA PHE A 65 -31.12 28.78 11.04
C PHE A 65 -29.73 28.20 10.84
N HIS A 66 -29.66 27.21 9.97
CA HIS A 66 -28.41 26.58 9.56
C HIS A 66 -28.22 26.68 8.05
N ASP A 67 -26.96 26.61 7.64
CA ASP A 67 -26.56 26.80 6.24
C ASP A 67 -27.05 25.66 5.34
N ARG A 68 -27.57 26.00 4.16
CA ARG A 68 -28.01 25.06 3.12
C ARG A 68 -27.50 25.49 1.75
N HIS A 69 -26.21 25.25 1.49
CA HIS A 69 -25.55 25.58 0.22
C HIS A 69 -26.21 24.92 -1.00
N ASP A 70 -26.75 23.72 -0.81
CA ASP A 70 -27.47 22.95 -1.82
C ASP A 70 -28.74 23.66 -2.31
N VAL A 71 -29.42 24.38 -1.41
CA VAL A 71 -30.67 25.09 -1.70
C VAL A 71 -30.42 26.36 -2.53
N ILE A 72 -29.34 27.08 -2.25
CA ILE A 72 -28.98 28.33 -2.97
C ILE A 72 -28.68 28.04 -4.44
N GLN A 73 -27.88 27.00 -4.70
CA GLN A 73 -27.56 26.58 -6.08
C GLN A 73 -28.81 26.04 -6.82
N HIS A 74 -29.69 25.34 -6.12
CA HIS A 74 -30.89 24.75 -6.72
C HIS A 74 -32.00 25.77 -7.02
N CYS A 75 -32.20 26.75 -6.14
CA CYS A 75 -33.25 27.77 -6.30
C CYS A 75 -32.79 29.01 -7.09
N GLY A 76 -31.48 29.15 -7.34
CA GLY A 76 -30.91 30.29 -8.08
C GLY A 76 -31.02 31.61 -7.34
N VAL A 77 -30.99 31.58 -6.00
CA VAL A 77 -31.12 32.78 -5.14
C VAL A 77 -29.76 33.26 -4.64
N SER A 78 -29.70 34.46 -4.09
CA SER A 78 -28.46 35.10 -3.64
C SER A 78 -27.81 34.35 -2.46
N ALA A 79 -26.47 34.39 -2.39
CA ALA A 79 -25.65 33.63 -1.44
C ALA A 79 -25.81 34.08 0.03
N ASP A 80 -26.30 35.30 0.27
CA ASP A 80 -26.65 35.81 1.59
C ASP A 80 -27.86 35.10 2.22
N GLN A 81 -28.67 34.41 1.41
CA GLN A 81 -29.80 33.60 1.89
C GLN A 81 -29.42 32.18 2.31
N ILE A 82 -28.13 31.87 2.38
CA ILE A 82 -27.60 30.54 2.72
C ILE A 82 -28.11 29.98 4.06
N ARG A 83 -28.40 30.85 5.04
CA ARG A 83 -29.04 30.50 6.31
C ARG A 83 -30.55 30.40 6.16
N CYS A 84 -31.00 29.41 5.40
CA CYS A 84 -32.41 29.19 5.11
C CYS A 84 -32.97 27.88 5.68
N GLY A 85 -32.14 27.00 6.26
CA GLY A 85 -32.58 25.77 6.90
C GLY A 85 -33.07 26.01 8.32
N PHE A 86 -34.16 25.37 8.73
CA PHE A 86 -34.75 25.51 10.06
C PHE A 86 -35.13 24.15 10.66
N SER A 87 -35.18 24.09 11.99
CA SER A 87 -35.83 22.99 12.71
C SER A 87 -36.35 23.43 14.09
N PHE A 88 -37.57 23.02 14.46
CA PHE A 88 -38.13 23.28 15.79
C PHE A 88 -39.27 22.30 16.12
N GLU A 89 -39.55 22.11 17.40
CA GLU A 89 -40.62 21.22 17.85
C GLU A 89 -41.95 21.95 18.02
N VAL A 90 -43.01 21.35 17.48
CA VAL A 90 -44.38 21.86 17.57
C VAL A 90 -45.22 20.89 18.37
N ARG A 91 -45.99 21.43 19.32
CA ARG A 91 -46.93 20.63 20.10
C ARG A 91 -48.25 20.49 19.37
N LEU A 92 -48.64 19.26 19.07
CA LEU A 92 -49.94 18.95 18.49
C LEU A 92 -51.01 18.87 19.61
N PRO A 93 -52.08 19.69 19.53
CA PRO A 93 -53.23 19.55 20.42
C PRO A 93 -54.02 18.28 20.07
N ARG A 94 -54.77 17.75 21.05
CA ARG A 94 -55.59 16.54 20.84
C ARG A 94 -56.66 16.80 19.78
N GLY A 95 -56.88 15.87 18.87
CA GLY A 95 -57.86 15.99 17.78
C GLY A 95 -57.24 16.55 16.49
N GLU A 96 -58.09 16.84 15.51
CA GLU A 96 -57.66 17.33 14.19
C GLU A 96 -57.72 18.86 14.13
N TRP A 97 -56.58 19.48 13.79
CA TRP A 97 -56.43 20.94 13.79
C TRP A 97 -55.60 21.40 12.58
N PRO A 98 -55.90 22.58 12.01
CA PRO A 98 -55.06 23.18 11.00
C PRO A 98 -53.73 23.64 11.60
N LEU A 99 -52.62 23.16 11.03
CA LEU A 99 -51.25 23.63 11.28
C LEU A 99 -50.84 24.52 10.11
N SER A 100 -50.51 25.78 10.40
CA SER A 100 -49.95 26.72 9.44
C SER A 100 -48.49 27.00 9.77
N ILE A 101 -47.61 27.05 8.77
CA ILE A 101 -46.23 27.52 8.89
C ILE A 101 -46.15 28.86 8.17
N GLU A 102 -45.58 29.84 8.85
CA GLU A 102 -45.43 31.21 8.39
C GLU A 102 -43.96 31.62 8.48
N ALA A 103 -43.47 32.38 7.50
CA ALA A 103 -42.09 32.85 7.43
C ALA A 103 -42.05 34.37 7.22
N THR A 104 -40.99 35.01 7.74
CA THR A 104 -40.74 36.43 7.51
C THR A 104 -39.26 36.70 7.24
N ASN A 105 -39.00 37.67 6.36
CA ASN A 105 -37.70 38.28 6.10
C ASN A 105 -37.54 39.62 6.86
N GLY A 106 -38.48 39.95 7.76
CA GLY A 106 -38.48 41.16 8.57
C GLY A 106 -39.06 42.41 7.91
N THR A 107 -39.30 42.41 6.59
CA THR A 107 -39.86 43.57 5.87
C THR A 107 -41.33 43.37 5.48
N ASP A 108 -41.71 42.16 5.04
CA ASP A 108 -43.06 41.89 4.51
C ASP A 108 -44.06 41.36 5.57
N GLY A 109 -43.70 41.40 6.86
CA GLY A 109 -44.44 40.72 7.91
C GLY A 109 -44.40 39.18 7.78
N TYR A 110 -45.24 38.47 8.53
CA TYR A 110 -45.34 37.01 8.42
C TYR A 110 -46.27 36.62 7.28
N CYS A 111 -45.77 35.80 6.36
CA CYS A 111 -46.56 35.21 5.28
C CYS A 111 -46.71 33.70 5.50
N THR A 112 -47.89 33.13 5.23
CA THR A 112 -48.10 31.67 5.34
C THR A 112 -47.44 30.97 4.16
N VAL A 113 -46.50 30.05 4.44
CA VAL A 113 -45.73 29.29 3.44
C VAL A 113 -46.21 27.84 3.30
N TRP A 114 -46.93 27.31 4.30
CA TRP A 114 -47.47 25.96 4.24
C TRP A 114 -48.63 25.80 5.21
N GLN A 115 -49.66 25.03 4.85
CA GLN A 115 -50.78 24.73 5.74
C GLN A 115 -51.35 23.33 5.49
N LYS A 116 -51.64 22.61 6.57
CA LYS A 116 -52.28 21.28 6.51
C LYS A 116 -53.06 20.97 7.77
N LYS A 117 -54.15 20.19 7.66
CA LYS A 117 -54.80 19.59 8.84
C LYS A 117 -53.97 18.43 9.37
N VAL A 118 -53.67 18.45 10.66
CA VAL A 118 -52.87 17.44 11.37
C VAL A 118 -53.64 16.92 12.59
N VAL A 119 -53.44 15.64 12.94
CA VAL A 119 -54.16 14.99 14.05
C VAL A 119 -53.19 14.73 15.19
N GLY A 120 -53.43 15.33 16.36
CA GLY A 120 -52.67 15.08 17.58
C GLY A 120 -53.26 13.96 18.45
N PRO A 121 -52.48 13.42 19.41
CA PRO A 121 -52.78 12.18 20.12
C PRO A 121 -53.98 12.28 21.06
N ILE A 122 -54.84 11.26 21.03
CA ILE A 122 -56.07 11.20 21.84
C ILE A 122 -55.75 10.84 23.31
N PHE A 123 -54.70 10.05 23.57
CA PHE A 123 -54.26 9.64 24.92
C PHE A 123 -52.79 10.01 25.18
N LEU A 124 -52.45 10.36 26.43
CA LEU A 124 -51.07 10.66 26.86
C LEU A 124 -50.34 9.36 27.25
N SER A 125 -49.15 9.11 26.71
CA SER A 125 -48.33 7.98 27.15
C SER A 125 -47.62 8.29 28.47
N GLY A 126 -47.44 7.28 29.32
CA GLY A 126 -46.81 7.42 30.65
C GLY A 126 -45.36 7.93 30.63
N LEU A 127 -44.68 7.84 29.48
CA LEU A 127 -43.31 8.33 29.29
C LEU A 127 -43.19 9.86 29.38
N GLU A 128 -44.19 10.62 28.89
CA GLU A 128 -44.12 12.09 28.84
C GLU A 128 -44.31 12.76 30.22
N ARG A 129 -44.91 12.05 31.20
CA ARG A 129 -45.01 12.56 32.59
C ARG A 129 -43.67 12.51 33.32
N ARG A 130 -42.73 11.65 32.90
CA ARG A 130 -41.40 11.50 33.54
C ARG A 130 -40.39 12.56 33.06
N GLN A 131 -40.40 12.93 31.78
CA GLN A 131 -39.50 13.96 31.23
C GLN A 131 -39.74 15.38 31.77
N ARG A 132 -40.96 15.69 32.23
CA ARG A 132 -41.30 17.00 32.80
C ARG A 132 -40.74 17.25 34.21
N ARG A 133 -40.32 16.23 34.95
CA ARG A 133 -39.77 16.38 36.32
C ARG A 133 -38.24 16.54 36.36
N SER A 134 -37.52 16.19 35.29
CA SER A 134 -36.05 16.29 35.25
C SER A 134 -35.52 17.65 34.78
N HIS A 135 -36.36 18.51 34.20
CA HIS A 135 -35.96 19.83 33.70
C HIS A 135 -36.18 20.98 34.71
N ALA A 136 -36.57 20.67 35.94
CA ALA A 136 -36.78 21.69 36.97
C ALA A 136 -35.49 21.94 37.77
N GLN A 137 -34.88 23.11 37.50
CA GLN A 137 -33.95 23.89 38.33
C GLN A 137 -32.57 23.28 38.65
N VAL A 138 -31.62 23.50 37.73
CA VAL A 138 -30.21 23.71 38.07
C VAL A 138 -29.90 25.18 37.82
N ALA A 139 -29.57 25.94 38.87
CA ALA A 139 -29.12 27.31 38.72
C ALA A 139 -27.82 27.33 37.87
N GLY A 140 -27.89 27.91 36.66
CA GLY A 140 -26.76 27.99 35.73
C GLY A 140 -26.81 27.07 34.51
N ALA A 141 -27.83 26.21 34.33
CA ALA A 141 -27.97 25.38 33.13
C ALA A 141 -28.12 26.22 31.84
N ASP A 142 -28.73 27.40 31.93
CA ASP A 142 -28.94 28.32 30.80
C ASP A 142 -27.63 28.96 30.30
N ARG A 143 -26.52 28.84 31.05
CA ARG A 143 -25.21 29.37 30.68
C ARG A 143 -24.41 28.45 29.76
N PHE A 144 -24.78 27.18 29.62
CA PHE A 144 -23.99 26.21 28.85
C PHE A 144 -24.80 25.61 27.69
N TYR A 145 -24.20 25.55 26.49
CA TYR A 145 -24.68 24.66 25.43
C TYR A 145 -24.07 23.29 25.65
N TRP A 146 -24.87 22.23 25.75
CA TRP A 146 -24.32 20.90 26.01
C TRP A 146 -25.17 19.78 25.41
N TRP A 147 -24.54 18.62 25.25
CA TRP A 147 -25.16 17.39 24.79
C TRP A 147 -24.47 16.18 25.40
N LEU A 148 -25.17 15.05 25.48
CA LEU A 148 -24.61 13.77 25.88
C LEU A 148 -24.68 12.76 24.74
N ASP A 149 -23.53 12.21 24.36
CA ASP A 149 -23.46 11.08 23.44
C ASP A 149 -23.74 9.77 24.19
N ARG A 150 -23.39 9.69 25.48
CA ARG A 150 -23.70 8.56 26.38
C ARG A 150 -23.92 9.05 27.83
N PRO A 151 -24.79 8.39 28.61
CA PRO A 151 -25.63 7.26 28.21
C PRO A 151 -26.83 7.71 27.38
N LEU A 152 -27.19 6.91 26.35
CA LEU A 152 -28.38 7.16 25.53
C LEU A 152 -29.67 6.77 26.26
N ASN A 153 -29.57 5.94 27.31
CA ASN A 153 -30.68 5.52 28.14
C ASN A 153 -30.34 5.67 29.62
N TRP A 154 -31.24 6.30 30.37
CA TRP A 154 -31.11 6.54 31.81
C TRP A 154 -31.82 5.51 32.69
N ASP A 155 -32.55 4.58 32.07
CA ASP A 155 -33.20 3.46 32.74
C ASP A 155 -32.25 2.24 32.78
N ASN A 156 -32.27 1.49 33.90
CA ASN A 156 -31.46 0.27 34.13
C ASN A 156 -29.93 0.47 34.12
N LEU A 157 -29.45 1.44 34.89
CA LEU A 157 -28.02 1.79 34.96
C LEU A 157 -27.20 0.75 35.75
N GLU A 158 -26.00 0.44 35.22
CA GLU A 158 -25.05 -0.49 35.85
C GLU A 158 -24.25 0.16 37.00
N GLY A 159 -23.33 -0.60 37.61
CA GLY A 159 -22.52 -0.13 38.74
C GLY A 159 -21.45 0.91 38.39
N GLU A 160 -21.01 0.95 37.13
CA GLU A 160 -20.12 1.98 36.60
C GLU A 160 -20.79 2.58 35.37
N LEU A 161 -21.02 3.89 35.39
CA LEU A 161 -21.73 4.62 34.35
C LEU A 161 -20.74 5.49 33.57
N PRO A 162 -20.39 5.13 32.32
CA PRO A 162 -19.64 6.00 31.44
C PRO A 162 -20.54 7.13 30.90
N ILE A 163 -20.04 8.35 30.95
CA ILE A 163 -20.74 9.57 30.54
C ILE A 163 -19.81 10.35 29.62
N CYS A 164 -20.25 10.65 28.41
CA CYS A 164 -19.50 11.48 27.48
C CYS A 164 -20.44 12.35 26.63
N GLY A 165 -19.91 13.46 26.15
CA GLY A 165 -20.68 14.48 25.46
C GLY A 165 -19.82 15.70 25.14
N TRP A 166 -20.47 16.85 25.01
CA TRP A 166 -19.81 18.15 24.86
C TRP A 166 -20.54 19.23 25.64
N CYS A 167 -19.80 20.25 26.07
CA CYS A 167 -20.32 21.40 26.82
C CYS A 167 -19.53 22.64 26.45
N ILE A 168 -20.20 23.73 26.07
CA ILE A 168 -19.62 25.02 25.67
C ILE A 168 -20.21 26.08 26.59
N ASP A 169 -19.37 26.94 27.16
CA ASP A 169 -19.85 28.12 27.87
C ASP A 169 -20.37 29.15 26.87
N ARG A 170 -21.63 29.56 27.00
CA ARG A 170 -22.27 30.53 26.10
C ARG A 170 -21.64 31.92 26.21
N GLU A 171 -20.98 32.20 27.32
CA GLU A 171 -20.23 33.44 27.56
C GLU A 171 -18.80 33.36 26.99
N GLU A 172 -18.41 32.26 26.32
CA GLU A 172 -17.08 32.01 25.75
C GLU A 172 -15.94 32.06 26.80
N GLU A 173 -16.25 31.81 28.07
CA GLU A 173 -15.23 31.61 29.09
C GLU A 173 -14.60 30.20 28.96
N PRO A 174 -13.27 30.06 29.07
CA PRO A 174 -12.61 28.77 29.01
C PRO A 174 -13.10 27.84 30.13
N ILE A 175 -13.60 26.66 29.76
CA ILE A 175 -13.85 25.59 30.73
C ILE A 175 -12.54 24.85 31.00
N THR A 176 -12.12 24.89 32.26
CA THR A 176 -10.81 24.38 32.72
C THR A 176 -10.90 23.00 33.37
N GLY A 177 -12.08 22.41 33.44
CA GLY A 177 -12.27 21.08 34.02
C GLY A 177 -13.71 20.59 33.96
N PHE A 178 -13.88 19.28 34.10
CA PHE A 178 -15.17 18.60 34.10
C PHE A 178 -15.21 17.51 35.18
N ARG A 179 -16.35 17.31 35.83
CA ARG A 179 -16.54 16.24 36.81
C ARG A 179 -18.00 15.79 36.90
N ALA A 180 -18.20 14.54 37.33
CA ALA A 180 -19.49 14.03 37.76
C ALA A 180 -19.53 13.91 39.29
N ARG A 181 -20.66 14.23 39.90
CA ARG A 181 -20.88 14.13 41.35
C ARG A 181 -22.10 13.26 41.63
N VAL A 182 -21.92 12.20 42.41
CA VAL A 182 -23.01 11.28 42.82
C VAL A 182 -23.12 11.32 44.34
N GLY A 183 -24.14 12.01 44.85
CA GLY A 183 -24.23 12.34 46.28
C GLY A 183 -23.02 13.16 46.74
N ARG A 184 -22.25 12.65 47.72
CA ARG A 184 -21.01 13.27 48.22
C ARG A 184 -19.74 12.83 47.46
N LYS A 185 -19.82 11.87 46.54
CA LYS A 185 -18.65 11.36 45.79
C LYS A 185 -18.44 12.14 44.51
N ILE A 186 -17.19 12.50 44.24
CA ILE A 186 -16.77 13.25 43.05
C ILE A 186 -15.92 12.33 42.16
N TYR A 187 -16.25 12.30 40.87
CA TYR A 187 -15.55 11.59 39.81
C TYR A 187 -15.04 12.64 38.82
N ARG A 188 -13.73 12.84 38.75
CA ARG A 188 -13.14 13.83 37.84
C ARG A 188 -13.15 13.27 36.42
N GLY A 189 -13.57 14.10 35.47
CA GLY A 189 -13.60 13.79 34.05
C GLY A 189 -12.62 14.61 33.25
N THR A 190 -12.46 14.24 31.99
CA THR A 190 -11.67 14.98 31.00
C THR A 190 -12.58 15.92 30.25
N TYR A 191 -12.10 17.14 30.00
CA TYR A 191 -12.69 18.15 29.14
C TYR A 191 -11.61 18.60 28.14
N GLY A 192 -11.96 19.02 26.92
CA GLY A 192 -10.98 19.34 25.88
C GLY A 192 -10.94 18.33 24.72
N ILE A 193 -11.84 17.36 24.70
CA ILE A 193 -11.87 16.30 23.67
C ILE A 193 -12.29 16.92 22.34
N GLN A 194 -11.54 16.62 21.27
CA GLN A 194 -11.76 17.20 19.95
C GLN A 194 -13.11 16.77 19.36
N ARG A 195 -13.87 17.76 18.90
CA ARG A 195 -15.21 17.62 18.32
C ARG A 195 -15.29 18.46 17.05
N SER A 196 -14.70 17.92 15.98
CA SER A 196 -14.68 18.59 14.67
C SER A 196 -16.09 18.85 14.10
N ASP A 197 -17.05 18.03 14.51
CA ASP A 197 -18.49 18.17 14.23
C ASP A 197 -19.10 19.46 14.82
N LEU A 198 -18.55 20.00 15.91
CA LEU A 198 -19.05 21.22 16.54
C LEU A 198 -18.53 22.51 15.89
N ARG A 199 -17.49 22.42 15.06
CA ARG A 199 -16.89 23.57 14.36
C ARG A 199 -17.86 24.18 13.33
N GLY A 200 -18.77 23.36 12.78
CA GLY A 200 -19.85 23.83 11.91
C GLY A 200 -21.08 24.33 12.67
N SER A 201 -21.38 23.75 13.82
CA SER A 201 -22.57 24.09 14.63
C SER A 201 -22.39 25.32 15.51
N PHE A 202 -21.15 25.62 15.93
CA PHE A 202 -20.79 26.78 16.74
C PHE A 202 -19.56 27.49 16.16
N PRO A 203 -19.64 28.03 14.92
CA PRO A 203 -18.47 28.54 14.20
C PRO A 203 -17.83 29.77 14.87
N ASN A 204 -18.60 30.52 15.66
CA ASN A 204 -18.14 31.70 16.38
C ASN A 204 -17.53 31.38 17.75
N SER A 205 -17.65 30.13 18.21
CA SER A 205 -17.11 29.73 19.50
C SER A 205 -15.64 29.34 19.35
N ARG A 206 -14.77 29.99 20.13
CA ARG A 206 -13.32 29.74 20.09
C ARG A 206 -12.99 28.33 20.60
N TYR A 207 -13.83 27.78 21.48
CA TYR A 207 -13.59 26.52 22.17
C TYR A 207 -14.47 25.35 21.69
N ALA A 208 -15.43 25.57 20.79
CA ALA A 208 -16.34 24.51 20.32
C ALA A 208 -15.62 23.27 19.76
N HIS A 209 -14.51 23.47 19.04
CA HIS A 209 -13.74 22.37 18.45
C HIS A 209 -13.07 21.45 19.49
N CYS A 210 -12.92 21.88 20.74
CA CYS A 210 -12.37 21.10 21.85
C CYS A 210 -13.36 20.93 23.02
N ALA A 211 -14.65 21.18 22.81
CA ALA A 211 -15.65 21.21 23.87
C ALA A 211 -16.11 19.82 24.38
N GLY A 212 -15.51 18.73 23.92
CA GLY A 212 -15.89 17.38 24.31
C GLY A 212 -15.43 17.01 25.73
N PHE A 213 -16.21 16.18 26.41
CA PHE A 213 -15.91 15.67 27.75
C PHE A 213 -16.21 14.18 27.92
N ALA A 214 -15.55 13.55 28.90
CA ALA A 214 -15.81 12.17 29.31
C ALA A 214 -15.50 11.92 30.80
N VAL A 215 -16.32 11.10 31.48
CA VAL A 215 -16.12 10.65 32.86
C VAL A 215 -16.80 9.31 33.12
N THR A 216 -16.24 8.47 33.98
CA THR A 216 -16.93 7.25 34.47
C THR A 216 -17.27 7.40 35.95
N ALA A 217 -18.56 7.37 36.29
CA ALA A 217 -19.05 7.51 37.66
C ALA A 217 -19.52 6.17 38.22
N LYS A 218 -19.11 5.81 39.45
CA LYS A 218 -19.63 4.59 40.11
C LYS A 218 -20.96 4.87 40.78
N LEU A 219 -22.01 4.13 40.41
CA LEU A 219 -23.36 4.33 40.93
C LEU A 219 -23.63 3.41 42.14
N PRO A 220 -23.94 3.97 43.32
CA PRO A 220 -24.43 3.20 44.46
C PRO A 220 -25.77 2.53 44.15
N PHE A 221 -26.12 1.46 44.88
CA PHE A 221 -27.47 0.91 44.81
C PHE A 221 -28.52 1.91 45.32
N GLY A 222 -29.70 1.86 44.71
CA GLY A 222 -30.82 2.74 45.05
C GLY A 222 -30.84 4.04 44.26
N ARG A 223 -31.74 4.95 44.67
CA ARG A 223 -31.96 6.25 44.02
C ARG A 223 -30.91 7.27 44.48
N ARG A 224 -30.22 7.92 43.54
CA ARG A 224 -29.18 8.92 43.79
C ARG A 224 -29.31 10.07 42.79
N THR A 225 -28.84 11.24 43.18
CA THR A 225 -28.71 12.38 42.26
C THR A 225 -27.30 12.42 41.69
N LEU A 226 -27.20 12.41 40.36
CA LEU A 226 -25.99 12.64 39.58
C LEU A 226 -26.01 14.09 39.09
N ALA A 227 -24.93 14.83 39.34
CA ALA A 227 -24.71 16.15 38.77
C ALA A 227 -23.46 16.15 37.88
N LEU A 228 -23.53 16.80 36.71
CA LEU A 228 -22.37 17.07 35.86
C LEU A 228 -21.98 18.53 35.99
N GLU A 229 -20.71 18.75 36.27
CA GLU A 229 -20.17 20.04 36.65
C GLU A 229 -18.96 20.40 35.79
N VAL A 230 -18.89 21.65 35.37
CA VAL A 230 -17.71 22.25 34.72
C VAL A 230 -17.04 23.23 35.67
N ARG A 231 -15.73 23.42 35.49
CA ARG A 231 -14.95 24.41 36.23
C ARG A 231 -14.61 25.57 35.31
N ASP A 232 -14.91 26.79 35.73
CA ASP A 232 -14.56 28.00 35.00
C ASP A 232 -13.08 28.40 35.23
N VAL A 233 -12.66 29.53 34.64
CA VAL A 233 -11.30 30.08 34.79
C VAL A 233 -11.00 30.60 36.19
N ARG A 234 -12.03 30.92 37.00
CA ARG A 234 -11.89 31.40 38.38
C ARG A 234 -11.79 30.24 39.37
N GLY A 235 -12.00 29.01 38.90
CA GLY A 235 -11.89 27.79 39.68
C GLY A 235 -13.19 27.34 40.34
N GLU A 236 -14.31 28.03 40.06
CA GLU A 236 -15.62 27.67 40.61
C GLU A 236 -16.25 26.52 39.82
N TRP A 237 -16.95 25.62 40.52
CA TRP A 237 -17.63 24.47 39.89
C TRP A 237 -19.11 24.76 39.74
N ARG A 238 -19.61 24.68 38.50
CA ARG A 238 -21.01 24.98 38.14
C ARG A 238 -21.66 23.75 37.52
N SER A 239 -22.86 23.39 38.00
CA SER A 239 -23.62 22.27 37.46
C SER A 239 -24.36 22.68 36.19
N PHE A 240 -24.28 21.89 35.13
CA PHE A 240 -25.07 22.11 33.90
C PHE A 240 -26.10 21.00 33.64
N LEU A 241 -25.97 19.86 34.33
CA LEU A 241 -26.97 18.78 34.35
C LEU A 241 -27.11 18.24 35.77
N GLN A 242 -28.35 18.02 36.22
CA GLN A 242 -28.64 17.28 37.44
C GLN A 242 -29.79 16.30 37.18
N GLN A 243 -29.53 15.02 37.37
CA GLN A 243 -30.47 13.96 37.03
C GLN A 243 -30.54 12.91 38.14
N GLU A 244 -31.75 12.46 38.46
CA GLU A 244 -31.93 11.30 39.33
C GLU A 244 -31.65 10.02 38.56
N VAL A 245 -30.78 9.19 39.13
CA VAL A 245 -30.36 7.89 38.61
C VAL A 245 -30.73 6.80 39.61
N ILE A 246 -31.23 5.67 39.10
CA ILE A 246 -31.63 4.52 39.93
C ILE A 246 -30.88 3.29 39.45
N ARG A 247 -30.10 2.69 40.35
CA ARG A 247 -29.48 1.37 40.13
C ARG A 247 -30.30 0.28 40.84
N GLN A 248 -30.86 -0.65 40.07
CA GLN A 248 -31.65 -1.79 40.57
C GLN A 248 -30.76 -2.90 41.17
N SER A 249 -31.33 -3.76 42.03
CA SER A 249 -30.59 -4.82 42.74
C SER A 249 -30.22 -6.02 41.83
N ARG A 250 -29.32 -6.86 42.34
CA ARG A 250 -28.37 -7.75 41.61
C ARG A 250 -28.96 -8.96 40.86
N ALA A 251 -30.26 -9.03 40.57
CA ALA A 251 -30.93 -10.27 40.16
C ALA A 251 -31.03 -10.55 38.64
N ALA A 252 -30.48 -9.71 37.76
CA ALA A 252 -30.49 -9.97 36.31
C ALA A 252 -29.08 -9.90 35.72
N ARG A 253 -28.31 -10.98 35.87
CA ARG A 253 -27.06 -11.22 35.13
C ARG A 253 -27.05 -12.66 34.65
N LYS A 254 -27.28 -12.87 33.34
CA LYS A 254 -26.74 -13.99 32.57
C LYS A 254 -26.64 -13.56 31.10
N ASP A 255 -25.50 -13.87 30.51
CA ASP A 255 -25.11 -13.77 29.10
C ASP A 255 -24.97 -12.39 28.44
N ARG A 256 -23.81 -11.75 28.65
CA ARG A 256 -23.16 -10.89 27.63
C ARG A 256 -21.63 -10.99 27.69
N PRO A 257 -20.92 -11.00 26.54
CA PRO A 257 -19.46 -11.08 26.47
C PRO A 257 -18.78 -9.79 27.00
N PRO A 258 -17.50 -9.84 27.40
CA PRO A 258 -16.80 -8.68 27.97
C PRO A 258 -16.61 -7.58 26.91
N LEU A 259 -16.95 -6.35 27.31
CA LEU A 259 -16.68 -5.12 26.55
C LEU A 259 -15.16 -4.85 26.49
N HIS A 260 -14.51 -5.31 25.43
CA HIS A 260 -13.24 -4.76 24.97
C HIS A 260 -13.54 -3.45 24.23
N ASP A 261 -13.31 -2.29 24.88
CA ASP A 261 -12.99 -0.98 24.24
C ASP A 261 -12.89 0.19 25.26
N ALA A 262 -12.51 -0.09 26.52
CA ALA A 262 -12.42 0.94 27.57
C ALA A 262 -11.01 1.06 28.16
N GLU A 263 -10.04 1.56 27.39
CA GLU A 263 -8.84 2.22 27.93
C GLU A 263 -8.37 3.34 26.97
N LEU A 264 -9.13 4.42 26.91
CA LEU A 264 -8.61 5.74 26.55
C LEU A 264 -8.65 6.60 27.82
N PHE A 265 -7.49 7.13 28.20
CA PHE A 265 -7.23 8.14 29.23
C PHE A 265 -7.14 7.67 30.70
N ASP A 266 -5.92 7.30 31.09
CA ASP A 266 -5.41 7.57 32.43
C ASP A 266 -3.93 7.95 32.36
N VAL A 267 -3.65 9.25 32.44
CA VAL A 267 -2.37 9.76 32.96
C VAL A 267 -2.67 10.99 33.80
N ASN A 268 -2.96 10.77 35.07
CA ASN A 268 -2.87 11.82 36.08
C ASN A 268 -1.47 12.48 36.03
N ARG A 269 -1.32 13.61 35.32
CA ARG A 269 -0.44 14.76 35.61
C ARG A 269 -0.52 15.83 34.52
N ARG A 270 -1.13 16.97 34.90
CA ARG A 270 -0.85 18.39 34.58
C ARG A 270 -0.51 18.77 33.10
N ASP A 271 -1.41 19.60 32.54
CA ASP A 271 -1.18 20.64 31.52
C ASP A 271 -0.81 20.24 30.07
N ILE A 272 -1.71 19.58 29.32
CA ILE A 272 -1.56 19.48 27.86
C ILE A 272 -2.86 19.84 27.13
N VAL A 273 -2.98 21.12 26.75
CA VAL A 273 -3.83 21.58 25.65
C VAL A 273 -3.00 21.37 24.37
N SER A 274 -3.24 20.31 23.60
CA SER A 274 -2.42 20.02 22.42
C SER A 274 -2.76 20.95 21.26
N ARG A 275 -1.88 21.94 21.00
CA ARG A 275 -1.87 22.76 19.77
C ARG A 275 -1.57 21.96 18.49
N PHE A 276 -1.34 20.66 18.61
CA PHE A 276 -0.95 19.78 17.51
C PHE A 276 -2.12 19.00 16.93
N VAL A 277 -2.13 18.87 15.61
CA VAL A 277 -2.93 17.89 14.88
C VAL A 277 -1.99 16.89 14.24
N PHE A 278 -2.30 15.61 14.36
CA PHE A 278 -1.41 14.55 13.94
C PHE A 278 -2.17 13.30 13.51
N TRP A 279 -1.45 12.39 12.86
CA TRP A 279 -1.91 11.07 12.48
C TRP A 279 -0.77 10.04 12.57
N LEU A 280 -1.12 8.77 12.83
CA LEU A 280 -0.19 7.64 12.86
C LEU A 280 -0.62 6.55 11.86
N GLU A 281 0.34 6.04 11.09
CA GLU A 281 0.20 5.09 9.98
C GLU A 281 0.86 3.72 10.30
N PRO A 282 0.19 2.59 9.97
CA PRO A 282 -1.25 2.36 10.08
C PRO A 282 -1.66 2.20 11.56
N ARG A 283 -2.96 2.00 11.84
CA ARG A 283 -3.46 1.72 13.20
C ARG A 283 -2.61 0.61 13.84
N CYS A 284 -1.71 1.00 14.74
CA CYS A 284 -0.89 0.07 15.48
C CYS A 284 -1.82 -0.68 16.45
N ASP A 285 -1.80 -2.01 16.42
CA ASP A 285 -2.39 -2.78 17.51
C ASP A 285 -1.50 -2.61 18.73
N TRP A 286 -1.89 -1.67 19.57
CA TRP A 286 -1.14 -1.32 20.77
C TRP A 286 -1.28 -2.37 21.88
N SER A 287 -2.21 -3.33 21.74
CA SER A 287 -2.41 -4.39 22.72
C SER A 287 -1.26 -5.40 22.75
N ARG A 288 -0.51 -5.57 21.64
CA ARG A 288 0.68 -6.42 21.56
C ARG A 288 1.69 -5.86 20.55
N VAL A 289 2.78 -5.26 21.04
CA VAL A 289 3.84 -4.68 20.20
C VAL A 289 5.12 -5.54 20.13
N PRO A 290 5.79 -5.63 18.96
CA PRO A 290 7.07 -6.33 18.76
C PRO A 290 8.23 -5.75 19.58
N LYS A 291 9.39 -6.44 19.56
CA LYS A 291 10.64 -5.94 20.19
C LYS A 291 11.06 -4.57 19.64
N THR A 292 10.77 -4.34 18.36
CA THR A 292 11.07 -3.12 17.63
C THR A 292 9.81 -2.72 16.88
N GLN A 293 9.28 -1.53 17.13
CA GLN A 293 8.05 -1.02 16.52
C GLN A 293 8.35 0.28 15.79
N ARG A 294 8.09 0.33 14.48
CA ARG A 294 8.14 1.58 13.70
C ARG A 294 6.81 2.30 13.79
N LEU A 295 6.87 3.61 13.99
CA LEU A 295 5.74 4.53 14.03
C LEU A 295 5.96 5.55 12.92
N VAL A 296 5.09 5.55 11.93
CA VAL A 296 5.09 6.53 10.85
C VAL A 296 3.87 7.42 11.05
N GLY A 297 3.96 8.69 10.67
CA GLY A 297 2.85 9.60 10.83
C GLY A 297 3.11 10.96 10.24
N TRP A 298 2.25 11.90 10.58
CA TRP A 298 2.46 13.32 10.36
C TRP A 298 1.95 14.11 11.57
N CYS A 299 2.56 15.27 11.83
CA CYS A 299 2.17 16.17 12.90
C CYS A 299 2.34 17.62 12.43
N VAL A 300 1.36 18.47 12.72
CA VAL A 300 1.38 19.91 12.44
C VAL A 300 0.93 20.68 13.68
N ALA A 301 1.48 21.88 13.89
CA ALA A 301 0.98 22.81 14.90
C ALA A 301 -0.05 23.73 14.26
N LEU A 302 -1.29 23.75 14.76
CA LEU A 302 -2.34 24.63 14.23
C LEU A 302 -2.11 26.11 14.57
N HIS A 303 -1.43 26.36 15.68
CA HIS A 303 -1.05 27.68 16.13
C HIS A 303 0.29 27.63 16.88
N GLY A 304 0.99 28.77 16.92
CA GLY A 304 2.36 28.85 17.41
C GLY A 304 3.39 28.46 16.34
N LYS A 305 4.63 28.21 16.78
CA LYS A 305 5.75 27.98 15.88
C LYS A 305 5.69 26.59 15.24
N SER A 306 6.23 26.46 14.03
CA SER A 306 6.29 25.21 13.28
C SER A 306 7.10 24.14 14.00
N ILE A 307 6.79 22.88 13.72
CA ILE A 307 7.51 21.74 14.28
C ILE A 307 8.85 21.60 13.59
N LYS A 308 9.93 21.48 14.39
CA LYS A 308 11.30 21.27 13.89
C LYS A 308 11.74 19.81 14.03
N ALA A 309 11.28 19.12 15.07
CA ALA A 309 11.63 17.72 15.33
C ALA A 309 10.46 16.97 15.98
N VAL A 310 10.48 15.65 15.90
CA VAL A 310 9.54 14.74 16.56
C VAL A 310 10.36 13.64 17.20
N ARG A 311 9.94 13.14 18.36
CA ARG A 311 10.57 11.99 19.01
C ARG A 311 9.54 11.11 19.70
N ALA A 312 9.91 9.86 19.94
CA ALA A 312 9.19 8.95 20.81
C ALA A 312 9.90 8.81 22.16
N ARG A 313 9.15 8.63 23.23
CA ARG A 313 9.66 8.45 24.59
C ARG A 313 8.92 7.34 25.33
N ILE A 314 9.67 6.43 25.96
CA ILE A 314 9.15 5.40 26.87
C ILE A 314 10.01 5.43 28.12
N ALA A 315 9.42 5.75 29.27
CA ALA A 315 10.15 6.03 30.50
C ALA A 315 11.27 7.05 30.25
N HIS A 316 12.54 6.67 30.48
CA HIS A 316 13.73 7.51 30.26
C HIS A 316 14.32 7.40 28.85
N ARG A 317 13.88 6.42 28.04
CA ARG A 317 14.42 6.18 26.70
C ARG A 317 13.73 7.07 25.68
N LYS A 318 14.52 7.71 24.82
CA LYS A 318 14.07 8.60 23.75
C LYS A 318 14.58 8.09 22.40
N TRP A 319 13.76 8.21 21.37
CA TRP A 319 14.09 7.89 19.98
C TRP A 319 13.72 9.09 19.12
N GLU A 320 14.72 9.73 18.51
CA GLU A 320 14.48 10.81 17.56
C GLU A 320 13.83 10.27 16.29
N ALA A 321 12.85 10.98 15.75
CA ALA A 321 12.21 10.65 14.49
C ALA A 321 12.98 11.26 13.32
N GLN A 322 12.99 10.56 12.19
CA GLN A 322 13.22 11.20 10.90
C GLN A 322 12.03 12.13 10.63
N THR A 323 12.26 13.44 10.55
CA THR A 323 11.24 14.45 10.26
C THR A 323 11.44 15.08 8.88
N GLY A 324 10.49 15.89 8.42
CA GLY A 324 10.59 16.58 7.13
C GLY A 324 10.08 15.77 5.94
N ILE A 325 9.46 14.60 6.17
CA ILE A 325 8.90 13.76 5.11
C ILE A 325 7.76 14.51 4.43
N LYS A 326 7.77 14.57 3.09
CA LYS A 326 6.79 15.32 2.32
C LYS A 326 5.40 14.67 2.37
N ARG A 327 4.37 15.46 2.69
CA ARG A 327 2.95 15.07 2.82
C ARG A 327 2.04 16.05 2.06
N PRO A 328 1.95 15.94 0.72
CA PRO A 328 1.12 16.83 -0.10
C PRO A 328 -0.37 16.84 0.29
N GLU A 329 -0.89 15.71 0.75
CA GLU A 329 -2.25 15.55 1.27
C GLU A 329 -2.50 16.37 2.54
N VAL A 330 -1.49 16.47 3.43
CA VAL A 330 -1.58 17.30 4.64
C VAL A 330 -1.52 18.78 4.27
N LYS A 331 -0.69 19.17 3.29
CA LYS A 331 -0.69 20.54 2.75
C LYS A 331 -2.02 20.92 2.10
N ALA A 332 -2.68 19.98 1.42
CA ALA A 332 -4.00 20.22 0.83
C ALA A 332 -5.09 20.39 1.90
N ALA A 333 -5.02 19.63 3.00
CA ALA A 333 -5.95 19.75 4.12
C ALA A 333 -5.70 20.97 5.01
N TYR A 334 -4.44 21.40 5.12
CA TYR A 334 -4.00 22.53 5.94
C TYR A 334 -3.15 23.51 5.11
N PRO A 335 -3.78 24.23 4.15
CA PRO A 335 -3.06 25.09 3.21
C PRO A 335 -2.32 26.24 3.91
N ASP A 336 -2.85 26.75 5.02
CA ASP A 336 -2.30 27.92 5.71
C ASP A 336 -1.33 27.57 6.85
N VAL A 337 -1.15 26.27 7.13
CA VAL A 337 -0.27 25.82 8.22
C VAL A 337 1.18 25.72 7.73
N ILE A 338 2.06 26.50 8.37
CA ILE A 338 3.49 26.52 8.09
C ILE A 338 4.11 25.15 8.41
N GLY A 339 4.79 24.56 7.43
CA GLY A 339 5.41 23.23 7.56
C GLY A 339 4.49 22.06 7.23
N ALA A 340 3.21 22.28 6.85
CA ALA A 340 2.28 21.20 6.53
C ALA A 340 2.77 20.24 5.43
N LEU A 341 3.48 20.76 4.42
CA LEU A 341 4.08 19.93 3.38
C LEU A 341 5.18 19.01 3.90
N HIS A 342 5.91 19.37 4.96
CA HIS A 342 7.05 18.60 5.49
C HIS A 342 6.73 18.01 6.87
N SER A 343 5.44 17.77 7.12
CA SER A 343 4.90 17.37 8.43
C SER A 343 5.10 15.89 8.77
N GLY A 344 5.55 15.07 7.82
CA GLY A 344 5.70 13.64 8.03
C GLY A 344 6.89 13.29 8.92
N PHE A 345 6.72 12.24 9.74
CA PHE A 345 7.77 11.69 10.58
C PHE A 345 7.77 10.15 10.59
N SER A 346 8.92 9.57 10.92
CA SER A 346 9.11 8.13 11.13
C SER A 346 10.06 7.89 12.32
N VAL A 347 9.63 7.10 13.30
CA VAL A 347 10.45 6.75 14.48
C VAL A 347 10.34 5.26 14.80
N THR A 348 11.47 4.64 15.13
CA THR A 348 11.52 3.22 15.51
C THR A 348 11.86 3.09 16.98
N ILE A 349 10.94 2.52 17.77
CA ILE A 349 11.06 2.35 19.22
C ILE A 349 11.38 0.90 19.60
N ASN A 350 12.06 0.72 20.73
CA ASN A 350 12.37 -0.61 21.30
C ASN A 350 11.79 -0.74 22.73
N PRO A 351 10.50 -1.10 22.87
CA PRO A 351 9.84 -1.20 24.16
C PRO A 351 10.39 -2.32 25.06
N SER A 352 10.45 -2.06 26.36
CA SER A 352 10.77 -3.08 27.36
C SER A 352 9.66 -4.13 27.43
N ARG A 353 9.95 -5.34 27.95
CA ARG A 353 8.90 -6.35 28.16
C ARG A 353 7.86 -5.83 29.15
N GLY A 354 6.60 -6.22 28.97
CA GLY A 354 5.48 -5.77 29.79
C GLY A 354 4.77 -4.53 29.24
N ARG A 355 4.02 -3.84 30.12
CA ARG A 355 3.28 -2.62 29.78
C ARG A 355 4.23 -1.42 29.79
N ASN A 356 4.19 -0.62 28.74
CA ASN A 356 4.99 0.59 28.56
C ASN A 356 4.04 1.76 28.26
N LEU A 357 4.38 2.96 28.73
CA LEU A 357 3.72 4.19 28.27
C LEU A 357 4.58 4.81 27.17
N LEU A 358 4.06 4.81 25.95
CA LEU A 358 4.63 5.50 24.80
C LEU A 358 4.12 6.93 24.75
N LEU A 359 5.04 7.87 24.55
CA LEU A 359 4.77 9.28 24.29
C LEU A 359 5.37 9.66 22.95
N LEU A 360 4.66 10.43 22.11
CA LEU A 360 5.26 11.16 21.00
C LEU A 360 5.26 12.64 21.33
N GLU A 361 6.39 13.27 21.08
CA GLU A 361 6.66 14.66 21.42
C GLU A 361 7.11 15.40 20.17
N ALA A 362 6.62 16.62 19.97
CA ALA A 362 7.05 17.53 18.92
C ALA A 362 7.86 18.67 19.53
N CYS A 363 8.90 19.11 18.84
CA CYS A 363 9.73 20.22 19.24
C CYS A 363 9.40 21.48 18.44
N SER A 364 9.15 22.59 19.15
CA SER A 364 9.15 23.92 18.58
C SER A 364 10.05 24.82 19.42
N ASP A 365 11.10 25.36 18.82
CA ASP A 365 12.10 26.23 19.48
C ASP A 365 12.62 25.69 20.81
N GLN A 366 13.16 24.48 20.76
CA GLN A 366 13.78 23.76 21.90
C GLN A 366 12.82 23.34 23.02
N VAL A 367 11.53 23.69 22.92
CA VAL A 367 10.49 23.18 23.81
C VAL A 367 9.91 21.89 23.22
N TRP A 368 9.90 20.82 24.01
CA TRP A 368 9.31 19.53 23.65
C TRP A 368 7.94 19.37 24.30
N GLU A 369 6.93 19.11 23.48
CA GLU A 369 5.55 18.98 23.93
C GLU A 369 4.97 17.66 23.43
N ALA A 370 4.35 16.87 24.32
CA ALA A 370 3.73 15.61 23.94
C ALA A 370 2.42 15.86 23.17
N PHE A 371 2.28 15.24 22.00
CA PHE A 371 1.05 15.27 21.22
C PHE A 371 0.32 13.92 21.21
N PHE A 372 0.99 12.82 21.58
CA PHE A 372 0.40 11.49 21.65
C PHE A 372 0.88 10.73 22.88
N ALA A 373 -0.01 9.96 23.50
CA ALA A 373 0.30 9.07 24.61
C ALA A 373 -0.52 7.78 24.50
N TYR A 374 0.13 6.61 24.62
CA TYR A 374 -0.58 5.32 24.58
C TYR A 374 0.13 4.24 25.41
N ARG A 375 -0.65 3.39 26.09
CA ARG A 375 -0.12 2.22 26.81
C ARG A 375 0.05 1.05 25.85
N ILE A 376 1.29 0.65 25.60
CA ILE A 376 1.63 -0.46 24.71
C ILE A 376 2.09 -1.68 25.53
N TYR A 377 1.78 -2.89 25.10
CA TYR A 377 2.21 -4.10 25.80
C TYR A 377 3.12 -4.98 24.95
N ARG A 378 4.32 -5.29 25.44
CA ARG A 378 5.24 -6.25 24.82
C ARG A 378 5.20 -7.58 25.58
N PRO A 379 4.76 -8.69 24.97
CA PRO A 379 4.64 -9.97 25.66
C PRO A 379 6.01 -10.59 26.02
N PHE A 380 6.02 -11.44 27.05
CA PHE A 380 7.20 -12.21 27.48
C PHE A 380 7.55 -13.34 26.50
N PHE A 381 6.53 -13.98 25.93
CA PHE A 381 6.64 -15.05 24.93
C PHE A 381 5.79 -14.71 23.71
N TRP A 382 6.33 -14.99 22.52
CA TRP A 382 5.57 -14.99 21.27
C TRP A 382 5.27 -16.45 20.93
N ARG A 383 4.01 -16.82 20.66
CA ARG A 383 3.75 -18.12 20.03
C ARG A 383 4.32 -18.09 18.62
N ARG A 384 4.89 -19.21 18.13
CA ARG A 384 5.38 -19.34 16.74
C ARG A 384 4.26 -18.88 15.79
N GLY A 385 4.49 -17.80 15.04
CA GLY A 385 3.54 -17.23 14.07
C GLY A 385 2.77 -15.97 14.50
N GLU A 386 2.81 -15.56 15.77
CA GLU A 386 2.00 -14.43 16.28
C GLU A 386 2.60 -13.03 16.02
N ASN A 387 3.78 -12.93 15.41
CA ASN A 387 4.38 -11.64 15.00
C ASN A 387 3.71 -11.02 13.75
N ARG A 388 2.43 -11.34 13.49
CA ARG A 388 1.72 -11.04 12.23
C ARG A 388 0.48 -10.13 12.37
N PHE A 389 0.29 -9.43 13.49
CA PHE A 389 -0.67 -8.33 13.53
C PHE A 389 -0.15 -7.16 12.68
N GLY A 390 -0.63 -7.08 11.44
CA GLY A 390 -0.29 -6.02 10.49
C GLY A 390 -0.43 -6.39 9.01
N LYS A 391 -0.32 -7.66 8.60
CA LYS A 391 -0.32 -8.02 7.15
C LYS A 391 -1.71 -8.04 6.50
N ALA A 392 -2.74 -8.57 7.17
CA ALA A 392 -4.07 -8.74 6.59
C ALA A 392 -4.75 -7.40 6.22
N ASN A 393 -4.56 -6.36 7.02
CA ASN A 393 -5.11 -5.03 6.74
C ASN A 393 -4.18 -4.10 5.94
N ARG A 394 -2.86 -4.41 5.85
CA ARG A 394 -1.91 -3.53 5.14
C ARG A 394 -2.12 -3.57 3.63
N TYR A 395 -2.39 -4.74 3.06
CA TYR A 395 -2.64 -4.85 1.64
C TYR A 395 -4.01 -4.27 1.25
N GLU A 396 -5.08 -4.60 1.97
CA GLU A 396 -6.40 -4.00 1.74
C GLU A 396 -6.35 -2.46 1.85
N TYR A 397 -5.60 -1.94 2.83
CA TYR A 397 -5.39 -0.50 2.95
C TYR A 397 -4.61 0.09 1.78
N TRP A 398 -3.56 -0.60 1.33
CA TRP A 398 -2.79 -0.23 0.15
C TRP A 398 -3.68 -0.17 -1.10
N LEU A 399 -4.53 -1.17 -1.31
CA LEU A 399 -5.50 -1.21 -2.40
C LEU A 399 -6.46 -0.01 -2.36
N ARG A 400 -6.99 0.30 -1.17
CA ARG A 400 -7.89 1.45 -0.98
C ARG A 400 -7.25 2.79 -1.35
N LEU A 401 -5.95 2.94 -1.10
CA LEU A 401 -5.22 4.19 -1.34
C LEU A 401 -4.72 4.32 -2.78
N TYR A 402 -4.22 3.22 -3.36
CA TYR A 402 -3.38 3.29 -4.57
C TYR A 402 -3.96 2.55 -5.77
N ASP A 403 -4.83 1.56 -5.56
CA ASP A 403 -5.43 0.77 -6.64
C ASP A 403 -6.89 1.17 -6.96
N ARG A 404 -7.58 1.81 -6.00
CA ARG A 404 -8.98 2.23 -6.18
C ARG A 404 -9.10 3.47 -7.06
N LEU A 405 -9.76 3.32 -8.22
CA LEU A 405 -10.09 4.42 -9.13
C LEU A 405 -11.37 5.16 -8.72
N ASP A 406 -11.24 6.47 -8.46
CA ASP A 406 -12.39 7.34 -8.18
C ASP A 406 -13.08 7.85 -9.47
N ALA A 407 -14.13 8.67 -9.32
CA ALA A 407 -14.87 9.22 -10.46
C ALA A 407 -14.03 10.17 -11.34
N ARG A 408 -13.06 10.89 -10.74
CA ARG A 408 -12.16 11.80 -11.45
C ARG A 408 -11.13 11.00 -12.25
N ASP A 409 -10.55 9.96 -11.66
CA ASP A 409 -9.63 9.04 -12.34
C ASP A 409 -10.32 8.40 -13.56
N ARG A 410 -11.54 7.88 -13.40
CA ARG A 410 -12.32 7.30 -14.51
C ARG A 410 -12.65 8.32 -15.61
N SER A 411 -12.85 9.58 -15.25
CA SER A 411 -13.08 10.66 -16.21
C SER A 411 -11.79 11.01 -16.97
N ALA A 412 -10.65 11.08 -16.27
CA ALA A 412 -9.34 11.31 -16.85
C ALA A 412 -8.92 10.19 -17.80
N ILE A 413 -9.10 8.93 -17.41
CA ILE A 413 -8.86 7.76 -18.25
C ILE A 413 -9.68 7.84 -19.54
N ARG A 414 -10.97 8.17 -19.44
CA ARG A 414 -11.85 8.33 -20.63
C ARG A 414 -11.38 9.44 -21.56
N ARG A 415 -10.87 10.56 -21.04
CA ARG A 415 -10.28 11.62 -21.87
C ARG A 415 -9.00 11.13 -22.55
N HIS A 416 -8.13 10.45 -21.81
CA HIS A 416 -6.87 9.94 -22.35
C HIS A 416 -7.09 8.88 -23.44
N ILE A 417 -8.08 8.00 -23.29
CA ILE A 417 -8.46 7.05 -24.35
C ILE A 417 -8.89 7.77 -25.63
N ARG A 418 -9.60 8.90 -25.52
CA ARG A 418 -10.04 9.66 -26.70
C ARG A 418 -8.87 10.25 -27.49
N SER A 419 -7.74 10.52 -26.85
CA SER A 419 -6.54 11.05 -27.48
C SER A 419 -5.59 9.98 -28.03
N PHE A 420 -5.92 8.69 -27.96
CA PHE A 420 -5.07 7.65 -28.53
C PHE A 420 -5.14 7.66 -30.06
N ASP A 421 -3.96 7.66 -30.68
CA ASP A 421 -3.79 7.51 -32.13
C ASP A 421 -4.04 6.06 -32.55
N LYS A 422 -3.48 5.10 -31.81
CA LYS A 422 -3.72 3.67 -32.01
C LYS A 422 -4.81 3.18 -31.07
N ARG A 423 -5.80 2.48 -31.64
CA ARG A 423 -6.90 1.86 -30.87
C ARG A 423 -6.89 0.35 -31.05
N PRO A 424 -5.96 -0.37 -30.40
CA PRO A 424 -5.86 -1.82 -30.54
C PRO A 424 -7.12 -2.48 -29.99
N ARG A 425 -7.67 -3.45 -30.74
CA ARG A 425 -8.76 -4.30 -30.24
C ARG A 425 -8.20 -5.51 -29.51
N PHE A 426 -8.75 -5.81 -28.34
CA PHE A 426 -8.31 -6.96 -27.52
C PHE A 426 -9.32 -8.12 -27.58
N SER A 427 -8.87 -9.32 -27.94
CA SER A 427 -9.67 -10.56 -27.85
C SER A 427 -9.33 -11.31 -26.57
N VAL A 428 -10.25 -11.32 -25.60
CA VAL A 428 -10.08 -12.07 -24.36
C VAL A 428 -10.50 -13.52 -24.57
N LEU A 429 -9.56 -14.46 -24.41
CA LEU A 429 -9.80 -15.89 -24.59
C LEU A 429 -10.22 -16.50 -23.26
N ILE A 430 -11.36 -17.19 -23.22
CA ILE A 430 -11.89 -17.82 -22.01
C ILE A 430 -12.26 -19.28 -22.30
N PRO A 431 -11.33 -20.24 -22.14
CA PRO A 431 -11.65 -21.65 -22.20
C PRO A 431 -12.36 -22.10 -20.90
N CYS A 432 -13.48 -22.81 -21.02
CA CYS A 432 -14.33 -23.22 -19.90
C CYS A 432 -14.51 -24.74 -19.87
N TYR A 433 -14.44 -25.35 -18.70
CA TYR A 433 -14.85 -26.74 -18.48
C TYR A 433 -15.35 -26.94 -17.05
N ASN A 434 -16.61 -27.34 -16.88
CA ASN A 434 -17.25 -27.55 -15.57
C ASN A 434 -17.04 -26.37 -14.61
N SER A 435 -17.06 -25.15 -15.15
CA SER A 435 -16.77 -23.92 -14.42
C SER A 435 -17.83 -23.62 -13.36
N ASP A 436 -17.42 -23.17 -12.16
CA ASP A 436 -18.36 -22.60 -11.18
C ASP A 436 -19.06 -21.37 -11.78
N LEU A 437 -20.38 -21.42 -11.86
CA LEU A 437 -21.20 -20.38 -12.48
C LEU A 437 -21.03 -19.00 -11.81
N ARG A 438 -20.62 -18.92 -10.54
CA ARG A 438 -20.37 -17.65 -9.84
C ARG A 438 -19.10 -17.00 -10.39
N PHE A 439 -18.03 -17.78 -10.52
CA PHE A 439 -16.73 -17.30 -10.97
C PHE A 439 -16.72 -17.04 -12.48
N LEU A 440 -17.38 -17.88 -13.29
CA LEU A 440 -17.55 -17.61 -14.71
C LEU A 440 -18.32 -16.30 -14.98
N ARG A 441 -19.36 -16.02 -14.19
CA ARG A 441 -20.04 -14.70 -14.25
C ARG A 441 -19.12 -13.56 -13.84
N ALA A 442 -18.25 -13.77 -12.85
CA ALA A 442 -17.30 -12.76 -12.39
C ALA A 442 -16.23 -12.47 -13.46
N ALA A 443 -15.66 -13.51 -14.08
CA ALA A 443 -14.71 -13.41 -15.19
C ALA A 443 -15.30 -12.59 -16.35
N ILE A 444 -16.49 -12.97 -16.86
CA ILE A 444 -17.19 -12.23 -17.92
C ILE A 444 -17.47 -10.78 -17.51
N ARG A 445 -17.89 -10.54 -16.26
CA ARG A 445 -18.15 -9.20 -15.74
C ARG A 445 -16.88 -8.35 -15.67
N SER A 446 -15.74 -8.94 -15.33
CA SER A 446 -14.45 -8.24 -15.23
C SER A 446 -14.01 -7.70 -16.60
N VAL A 447 -14.28 -8.43 -17.68
CA VAL A 447 -14.04 -7.98 -19.06
C VAL A 447 -15.06 -6.94 -19.47
N ARG A 448 -16.36 -7.17 -19.20
CA ARG A 448 -17.43 -6.19 -19.50
C ARG A 448 -17.22 -4.85 -18.81
N GLY A 449 -16.59 -4.87 -17.64
CA GLY A 449 -16.31 -3.68 -16.85
C GLY A 449 -15.14 -2.84 -17.36
N GLN A 450 -14.28 -3.36 -18.26
CA GLN A 450 -13.04 -2.69 -18.67
C GLN A 450 -13.27 -1.23 -19.11
N LEU A 451 -12.41 -0.33 -18.64
CA LEU A 451 -12.50 1.10 -18.98
C LEU A 451 -12.15 1.38 -20.45
N TYR A 452 -11.30 0.54 -21.04
CA TYR A 452 -11.01 0.58 -22.46
C TYR A 452 -12.13 -0.11 -23.23
N PRO A 453 -12.72 0.51 -24.26
CA PRO A 453 -13.98 0.04 -24.84
C PRO A 453 -13.81 -1.02 -25.95
N ASP A 454 -12.64 -1.08 -26.59
CA ASP A 454 -12.45 -1.90 -27.80
C ASP A 454 -11.90 -3.29 -27.46
N TRP A 455 -12.82 -4.21 -27.19
CA TRP A 455 -12.52 -5.59 -26.84
C TRP A 455 -13.63 -6.53 -27.31
N GLU A 456 -13.30 -7.82 -27.35
CA GLU A 456 -14.26 -8.91 -27.52
C GLU A 456 -13.92 -10.07 -26.59
N ILE A 457 -14.91 -10.92 -26.32
CA ILE A 457 -14.72 -12.18 -25.58
C ILE A 457 -14.85 -13.34 -26.56
N CYS A 458 -13.90 -14.25 -26.55
CA CYS A 458 -13.95 -15.53 -27.27
C CYS A 458 -14.01 -16.65 -26.23
N ALA A 459 -15.22 -17.09 -25.88
CA ALA A 459 -15.42 -18.11 -24.85
C ALA A 459 -15.74 -19.48 -25.46
N VAL A 460 -15.03 -20.51 -25.01
CA VAL A 460 -15.19 -21.88 -25.52
C VAL A 460 -15.55 -22.82 -24.39
N ASP A 461 -16.73 -23.43 -24.47
CA ASP A 461 -17.11 -24.55 -23.58
C ASP A 461 -16.51 -25.86 -24.10
N ASP A 462 -15.55 -26.43 -23.38
CA ASP A 462 -14.86 -27.69 -23.70
C ASP A 462 -15.70 -28.92 -23.33
N ALA A 463 -16.97 -28.92 -23.77
CA ALA A 463 -17.95 -29.96 -23.48
C ALA A 463 -18.20 -30.16 -21.98
N SER A 464 -18.50 -29.07 -21.24
CA SER A 464 -18.92 -29.17 -19.83
C SER A 464 -20.11 -30.11 -19.66
N GLU A 465 -20.05 -30.90 -18.60
CA GLU A 465 -21.09 -31.86 -18.20
C GLU A 465 -22.32 -31.12 -17.65
N ASP A 466 -22.11 -30.07 -16.86
CA ASP A 466 -23.20 -29.21 -16.39
C ASP A 466 -23.72 -28.33 -17.55
N PRO A 467 -24.96 -28.53 -18.03
CA PRO A 467 -25.51 -27.72 -19.12
C PRO A 467 -25.70 -26.24 -18.71
N ALA A 468 -25.68 -25.92 -17.42
CA ALA A 468 -25.80 -24.55 -16.94
C ALA A 468 -24.60 -23.66 -17.36
N VAL A 469 -23.41 -24.25 -17.56
CA VAL A 469 -22.24 -23.52 -18.08
C VAL A 469 -22.54 -22.98 -19.48
N TRP A 470 -22.98 -23.84 -20.39
CA TRP A 470 -23.35 -23.44 -21.75
C TRP A 470 -24.52 -22.44 -21.77
N ARG A 471 -25.57 -22.67 -20.97
CA ARG A 471 -26.70 -21.73 -20.87
C ARG A 471 -26.28 -20.35 -20.39
N LEU A 472 -25.33 -20.28 -19.45
CA LEU A 472 -24.77 -19.02 -18.96
C LEU A 472 -24.03 -18.28 -20.09
N LEU A 473 -23.19 -18.98 -20.86
CA LEU A 473 -22.48 -18.39 -22.01
C LEU A 473 -23.46 -17.89 -23.08
N GLN A 474 -24.51 -18.66 -23.41
CA GLN A 474 -25.56 -18.24 -24.34
C GLN A 474 -26.28 -16.98 -23.86
N SER A 475 -26.69 -16.95 -22.59
CA SER A 475 -27.35 -15.78 -22.00
C SER A 475 -26.43 -14.55 -21.97
N ALA A 476 -25.15 -14.73 -21.67
CA ALA A 476 -24.17 -13.64 -21.69
C ALA A 476 -23.97 -13.08 -23.11
N ALA A 477 -23.83 -13.94 -24.12
CA ALA A 477 -23.68 -13.52 -25.52
C ALA A 477 -24.91 -12.80 -26.08
N GLN A 478 -26.12 -13.16 -25.64
CA GLN A 478 -27.35 -12.44 -26.00
C GLN A 478 -27.35 -10.98 -25.52
N HIS A 479 -26.68 -10.69 -24.39
CA HIS A 479 -26.65 -9.35 -23.78
C HIS A 479 -25.34 -8.58 -24.05
N GLU A 480 -24.37 -9.20 -24.71
CA GLU A 480 -23.08 -8.60 -25.03
C GLU A 480 -22.69 -8.98 -26.47
N PRO A 481 -22.94 -8.12 -27.47
CA PRO A 481 -22.70 -8.45 -28.87
C PRO A 481 -21.21 -8.62 -29.22
N ARG A 482 -20.30 -8.18 -28.34
CA ARG A 482 -18.86 -8.41 -28.46
C ARG A 482 -18.42 -9.79 -27.93
N MET A 483 -19.34 -10.62 -27.47
CA MET A 483 -19.03 -11.97 -26.98
C MET A 483 -19.35 -13.02 -28.03
N LYS A 484 -18.32 -13.73 -28.48
CA LYS A 484 -18.38 -14.89 -29.35
C LYS A 484 -18.28 -16.15 -28.49
N ILE A 485 -19.13 -17.15 -28.76
CA ILE A 485 -19.17 -18.40 -28.00
C ILE A 485 -19.12 -19.61 -28.93
N GLN A 486 -18.43 -20.66 -28.49
CA GLN A 486 -18.40 -21.96 -29.14
C GLN A 486 -18.51 -23.06 -28.10
N ARG A 487 -19.19 -24.17 -28.45
CA ARG A 487 -19.23 -25.38 -27.64
C ARG A 487 -18.59 -26.52 -28.42
N ARG A 488 -17.61 -27.19 -27.81
CA ARG A 488 -17.00 -28.40 -28.38
C ARG A 488 -17.94 -29.59 -28.20
N ARG A 489 -17.95 -30.50 -29.19
CA ARG A 489 -18.75 -31.74 -29.15
C ARG A 489 -18.15 -32.80 -28.21
N LYS A 490 -16.83 -32.76 -28.05
CA LYS A 490 -16.04 -33.67 -27.23
C LYS A 490 -14.98 -32.86 -26.50
N ARG A 491 -14.67 -33.29 -25.28
CA ARG A 491 -13.61 -32.69 -24.45
C ARG A 491 -12.26 -32.80 -25.16
N GLY A 492 -11.60 -31.66 -25.36
CA GLY A 492 -10.29 -31.51 -25.99
C GLY A 492 -9.21 -30.98 -25.04
N HIS A 493 -9.56 -30.73 -23.78
CA HIS A 493 -8.71 -30.11 -22.76
C HIS A 493 -8.34 -28.65 -23.06
N ILE A 494 -7.57 -28.06 -22.14
CA ILE A 494 -7.33 -26.61 -22.08
C ILE A 494 -6.70 -26.08 -23.37
N SER A 495 -5.69 -26.74 -23.92
CA SER A 495 -5.02 -26.26 -25.13
C SER A 495 -5.94 -26.23 -26.35
N ALA A 496 -6.77 -27.25 -26.55
CA ALA A 496 -7.68 -27.30 -27.68
C ALA A 496 -8.80 -26.24 -27.57
N ALA A 497 -9.33 -26.04 -26.36
CA ALA A 497 -10.32 -24.99 -26.10
C ALA A 497 -9.74 -23.58 -26.29
N SER A 498 -8.50 -23.35 -25.83
CA SER A 498 -7.78 -22.08 -26.04
C SER A 498 -7.49 -21.83 -27.52
N ASN A 499 -7.15 -22.86 -28.30
CA ASN A 499 -6.97 -22.73 -29.75
C ASN A 499 -8.27 -22.41 -30.49
N ASP A 500 -9.39 -23.04 -30.14
CA ASP A 500 -10.70 -22.67 -30.69
C ASP A 500 -11.02 -21.20 -30.40
N ALA A 501 -10.73 -20.73 -29.18
CA ALA A 501 -10.91 -19.33 -28.81
C ALA A 501 -10.00 -18.40 -29.63
N LEU A 502 -8.73 -18.79 -29.84
CA LEU A 502 -7.77 -18.06 -30.67
C LEU A 502 -8.20 -18.00 -32.15
N HIS A 503 -8.83 -19.05 -32.67
CA HIS A 503 -9.39 -19.05 -34.02
C HIS A 503 -10.59 -18.10 -34.16
N MET A 504 -11.39 -17.93 -33.10
CA MET A 504 -12.51 -16.97 -33.07
C MET A 504 -12.04 -15.50 -32.90
N ALA A 505 -10.82 -15.29 -32.41
CA ALA A 505 -10.27 -13.98 -32.10
C ALA A 505 -9.95 -13.15 -33.35
N THR A 506 -10.47 -11.93 -33.38
CA THR A 506 -10.31 -10.92 -34.44
C THR A 506 -9.62 -9.63 -33.97
N GLY A 507 -9.24 -9.53 -32.70
CA GLY A 507 -8.48 -8.41 -32.16
C GLY A 507 -7.01 -8.43 -32.57
N ASP A 508 -6.36 -7.27 -32.45
CA ASP A 508 -4.92 -7.11 -32.70
C ASP A 508 -4.07 -7.83 -31.65
N PHE A 509 -4.60 -7.95 -30.43
CA PHE A 509 -3.98 -8.65 -29.30
C PHE A 509 -4.95 -9.64 -28.68
N ILE A 510 -4.43 -10.79 -28.26
CA ILE A 510 -5.13 -11.73 -27.40
C ILE A 510 -4.80 -11.49 -25.94
N VAL A 511 -5.75 -11.76 -25.04
CA VAL A 511 -5.57 -11.70 -23.59
C VAL A 511 -6.00 -13.04 -23.01
N LEU A 512 -5.11 -13.68 -22.25
CA LEU A 512 -5.43 -14.93 -21.57
C LEU A 512 -6.19 -14.66 -20.27
N LEU A 513 -7.34 -15.31 -20.09
CA LEU A 513 -8.14 -15.21 -18.89
C LEU A 513 -8.77 -16.56 -18.55
N ASP A 514 -8.38 -17.12 -17.41
CA ASP A 514 -9.00 -18.35 -16.92
C ASP A 514 -10.46 -18.11 -16.54
N HIS A 515 -11.29 -19.13 -16.74
CA HIS A 515 -12.75 -19.02 -16.59
C HIS A 515 -13.21 -18.71 -15.16
N ASP A 516 -12.34 -18.84 -14.18
CA ASP A 516 -12.58 -18.50 -12.78
C ASP A 516 -11.80 -17.28 -12.31
N ASP A 517 -11.01 -16.61 -13.13
CA ASP A 517 -10.22 -15.44 -12.73
C ASP A 517 -10.88 -14.11 -13.12
N GLU A 518 -10.31 -12.99 -12.67
CA GLU A 518 -10.79 -11.65 -12.99
C GLU A 518 -9.68 -10.73 -13.51
N LEU A 519 -9.96 -9.98 -14.57
CA LEU A 519 -9.10 -8.87 -14.99
C LEU A 519 -9.36 -7.64 -14.12
N ALA A 520 -8.28 -6.92 -13.75
CA ALA A 520 -8.43 -5.62 -13.15
C ALA A 520 -9.10 -4.65 -14.11
N LEU A 521 -9.91 -3.73 -13.59
CA LEU A 521 -10.77 -2.81 -14.34
C LEU A 521 -10.05 -1.98 -15.43
N HIS A 522 -8.76 -1.74 -15.23
CA HIS A 522 -7.92 -0.87 -16.05
C HIS A 522 -6.90 -1.63 -16.93
N THR A 523 -6.95 -2.97 -16.96
CA THR A 523 -5.97 -3.82 -17.66
C THR A 523 -5.83 -3.47 -19.14
N LEU A 524 -6.93 -3.46 -19.88
CA LEU A 524 -6.90 -3.17 -21.32
C LEU A 524 -6.51 -1.71 -21.60
N TYR A 525 -6.85 -0.78 -20.71
CA TYR A 525 -6.44 0.62 -20.83
C TYR A 525 -4.92 0.76 -20.70
N PHE A 526 -4.31 0.12 -19.71
CA PHE A 526 -2.86 0.16 -19.53
C PHE A 526 -2.12 -0.48 -20.70
N ALA A 527 -2.61 -1.60 -21.23
CA ALA A 527 -2.07 -2.21 -22.44
C ALA A 527 -2.14 -1.24 -23.64
N ALA A 528 -3.28 -0.59 -23.85
CA ALA A 528 -3.43 0.41 -24.92
C ALA A 528 -2.49 1.62 -24.74
N VAL A 529 -2.26 2.11 -23.50
CA VAL A 529 -1.26 3.15 -23.23
C VAL A 529 0.13 2.68 -23.64
N ALA A 530 0.51 1.45 -23.28
CA ALA A 530 1.82 0.89 -23.61
C ALA A 530 2.01 0.79 -25.14
N ILE A 531 1.01 0.29 -25.86
CA ILE A 531 1.03 0.16 -27.34
C ILE A 531 1.08 1.53 -28.03
N ASN A 532 0.40 2.55 -27.49
CA ASN A 532 0.48 3.90 -28.06
C ASN A 532 1.87 4.52 -27.87
N ARG A 533 2.58 4.18 -26.78
CA ARG A 533 3.96 4.65 -26.54
C ARG A 533 5.00 3.85 -27.31
N HIS A 534 4.77 2.55 -27.47
CA HIS A 534 5.65 1.60 -28.13
C HIS A 534 4.82 0.76 -29.13
N PRO A 535 4.62 1.28 -30.36
CA PRO A 535 3.80 0.65 -31.40
C PRO A 535 4.20 -0.75 -31.86
N ASP A 536 5.43 -1.15 -31.56
CA ASP A 536 6.10 -2.38 -31.96
C ASP A 536 5.97 -3.53 -30.95
N LEU A 537 5.35 -3.26 -29.78
CA LEU A 537 5.14 -4.26 -28.74
C LEU A 537 4.38 -5.48 -29.24
N LYS A 538 4.86 -6.65 -28.86
CA LYS A 538 4.27 -7.94 -29.20
C LYS A 538 3.85 -8.76 -27.99
N LEU A 539 4.46 -8.50 -26.84
CA LEU A 539 4.13 -9.17 -25.60
C LEU A 539 4.06 -8.17 -24.45
N ILE A 540 2.97 -8.20 -23.69
CA ILE A 540 2.78 -7.37 -22.51
C ILE A 540 2.36 -8.26 -21.34
N TYR A 541 2.95 -8.02 -20.17
CA TYR A 541 2.52 -8.69 -18.93
C TYR A 541 2.40 -7.71 -17.77
N GLY A 542 1.62 -8.07 -16.76
CA GLY A 542 1.34 -7.23 -15.59
C GLY A 542 1.57 -7.94 -14.27
N ASP A 543 1.52 -7.17 -13.18
CA ASP A 543 1.51 -7.72 -11.82
C ASP A 543 0.15 -8.38 -11.54
N GLU A 544 0.14 -9.32 -10.61
CA GLU A 544 -1.06 -10.08 -10.22
C GLU A 544 -1.19 -10.15 -8.70
N ASP A 545 -2.39 -10.46 -8.22
CA ASP A 545 -2.61 -10.89 -6.85
C ASP A 545 -3.61 -12.04 -6.80
N LYS A 546 -3.80 -12.59 -5.60
CA LYS A 546 -4.80 -13.64 -5.38
C LYS A 546 -6.12 -13.04 -4.93
N ILE A 547 -7.22 -13.65 -5.34
CA ILE A 547 -8.57 -13.32 -4.88
C ILE A 547 -9.24 -14.56 -4.29
N ASP A 548 -9.84 -14.44 -3.11
CA ASP A 548 -10.57 -15.55 -2.47
C ASP A 548 -12.02 -15.63 -2.96
N GLU A 549 -12.74 -16.67 -2.55
CA GLU A 549 -14.13 -16.93 -2.94
C GLU A 549 -15.11 -15.79 -2.56
N ASN A 550 -14.73 -14.94 -1.59
CA ASN A 550 -15.52 -13.78 -1.16
C ASN A 550 -15.13 -12.49 -1.88
N GLY A 551 -14.21 -12.55 -2.84
CA GLY A 551 -13.72 -11.40 -3.57
C GLY A 551 -12.66 -10.58 -2.82
N ARG A 552 -12.11 -11.09 -1.70
CA ARG A 552 -11.04 -10.40 -0.98
C ARG A 552 -9.70 -10.72 -1.62
N ARG A 553 -8.95 -9.65 -1.91
CA ARG A 553 -7.65 -9.69 -2.57
C ARG A 553 -6.49 -9.79 -1.57
N PHE A 554 -5.49 -10.61 -1.88
CA PHE A 554 -4.33 -10.91 -1.02
C PHE A 554 -3.11 -11.43 -1.80
N SER A 555 -1.95 -11.54 -1.14
CA SER A 555 -0.71 -12.10 -1.69
C SER A 555 -0.31 -11.55 -3.08
N PRO A 556 -0.04 -10.24 -3.22
CA PRO A 556 0.38 -9.67 -4.50
C PRO A 556 1.75 -10.18 -4.95
N TYR A 557 1.82 -10.56 -6.22
CA TYR A 557 3.07 -10.79 -6.94
C TYR A 557 3.42 -9.58 -7.81
N PHE A 558 4.29 -8.74 -7.25
CA PHE A 558 4.89 -7.60 -7.90
C PHE A 558 6.15 -8.06 -8.65
N LYS A 559 6.02 -8.22 -9.96
CA LYS A 559 6.99 -8.90 -10.82
C LYS A 559 8.15 -7.96 -11.19
N PRO A 560 9.36 -8.50 -11.43
CA PRO A 560 10.44 -7.73 -12.03
C PRO A 560 10.16 -7.44 -13.51
N GLN A 561 10.93 -6.53 -14.12
CA GLN A 561 11.05 -6.43 -15.59
C GLN A 561 11.44 -7.78 -16.21
N TRP A 562 11.40 -7.86 -17.54
CA TRP A 562 11.69 -9.08 -18.28
C TRP A 562 13.04 -9.66 -17.83
N ASP A 563 12.97 -10.89 -17.33
CA ASP A 563 14.05 -11.67 -16.77
C ASP A 563 13.93 -13.07 -17.41
N PRO A 564 14.58 -13.29 -18.56
CA PRO A 564 14.50 -14.55 -19.28
C PRO A 564 15.03 -15.73 -18.47
N ASP A 565 15.99 -15.50 -17.57
CA ASP A 565 16.54 -16.55 -16.72
C ASP A 565 15.52 -17.02 -15.67
N LEU A 566 14.83 -16.07 -15.02
CA LEU A 566 13.74 -16.38 -14.11
C LEU A 566 12.53 -16.96 -14.86
N PHE A 567 12.20 -16.43 -16.04
CA PHE A 567 11.06 -16.87 -16.84
C PHE A 567 11.20 -18.33 -17.29
N LEU A 568 12.43 -18.76 -17.60
CA LEU A 568 12.71 -20.13 -18.00
C LEU A 568 12.37 -21.14 -16.89
N VAL A 569 12.55 -20.77 -15.62
CA VAL A 569 12.33 -21.65 -14.46
C VAL A 569 11.03 -21.36 -13.70
N GLN A 570 10.40 -20.22 -13.96
CA GLN A 570 9.15 -19.76 -13.34
C GLN A 570 8.32 -19.00 -14.37
N ASN A 571 7.13 -19.51 -14.72
CA ASN A 571 6.21 -18.89 -15.68
C ASN A 571 5.51 -17.64 -15.11
N TYR A 572 6.28 -16.64 -14.64
CA TYR A 572 5.75 -15.48 -13.92
C TYR A 572 5.04 -14.46 -14.83
N ALA A 573 5.29 -14.51 -16.15
CA ALA A 573 4.73 -13.57 -17.12
C ALA A 573 3.33 -13.96 -17.65
N ALA A 574 2.78 -15.11 -17.23
CA ALA A 574 1.55 -15.65 -17.80
C ALA A 574 0.25 -14.92 -17.41
N HIS A 575 0.15 -14.33 -16.20
CA HIS A 575 -1.10 -13.69 -15.76
C HIS A 575 -0.95 -12.17 -15.47
N PRO A 576 -1.61 -11.28 -16.22
CA PRO A 576 -2.12 -11.53 -17.56
C PRO A 576 -0.97 -11.47 -18.57
N ALA A 577 -0.95 -12.41 -19.51
CA ALA A 577 -0.22 -12.28 -20.77
C ALA A 577 -1.15 -11.67 -21.82
N ILE A 578 -0.67 -10.62 -22.48
CA ILE A 578 -1.33 -9.95 -23.61
C ILE A 578 -0.38 -10.06 -24.80
N VAL A 579 -0.77 -10.86 -25.79
CA VAL A 579 0.10 -11.27 -26.90
C VAL A 579 -0.47 -10.75 -28.20
N HIS A 580 0.36 -10.19 -29.07
CA HIS A 580 -0.07 -9.79 -30.40
C HIS A 580 -0.65 -11.00 -31.16
N ALA A 581 -1.81 -10.86 -31.76
CA ALA A 581 -2.55 -11.99 -32.33
C ALA A 581 -1.77 -12.69 -33.45
N SER A 582 -1.00 -11.95 -34.26
CA SER A 582 -0.12 -12.57 -35.26
C SER A 582 0.95 -13.45 -34.60
N LEU A 583 1.62 -12.96 -33.53
CA LEU A 583 2.64 -13.71 -32.81
C LEU A 583 2.06 -14.99 -32.22
N ALA A 584 0.87 -14.93 -31.65
CA ALA A 584 0.19 -16.11 -31.11
C ALA A 584 -0.07 -17.18 -32.20
N ARG A 585 -0.46 -16.76 -33.40
CA ARG A 585 -0.66 -17.65 -34.56
C ARG A 585 0.67 -18.17 -35.11
N ASP A 586 1.68 -17.32 -35.23
CA ASP A 586 3.02 -17.66 -35.73
C ASP A 586 3.77 -18.61 -34.77
N ALA A 587 3.47 -18.53 -33.48
CA ALA A 587 3.93 -19.49 -32.48
C ALA A 587 3.26 -20.87 -32.63
N GLY A 588 2.10 -20.96 -33.30
CA GLY A 588 1.33 -22.20 -33.48
C GLY A 588 0.29 -22.46 -32.39
N GLY A 589 -0.14 -21.44 -31.63
CA GLY A 589 -1.16 -21.59 -30.58
C GLY A 589 -0.70 -22.46 -29.39
N PHE A 590 -1.64 -23.12 -28.71
CA PHE A 590 -1.42 -23.95 -27.53
C PHE A 590 -1.27 -25.43 -27.91
N ARG A 591 -0.38 -26.16 -27.24
CA ARG A 591 -0.04 -27.54 -27.59
C ARG A 591 -0.49 -28.51 -26.50
N SER A 592 -1.39 -29.44 -26.84
CA SER A 592 -2.05 -30.35 -25.89
C SER A 592 -1.09 -31.29 -25.16
N GLU A 593 0.08 -31.60 -25.73
CA GLU A 593 1.11 -32.41 -25.08
C GLU A 593 1.77 -31.72 -23.87
N TYR A 594 1.46 -30.43 -23.64
CA TYR A 594 1.86 -29.65 -22.46
C TYR A 594 0.67 -29.20 -21.61
N ASP A 595 -0.53 -29.80 -21.72
CA ASP A 595 -1.63 -29.46 -20.82
C ASP A 595 -1.19 -29.52 -19.33
N GLY A 596 -1.50 -28.46 -18.58
CA GLY A 596 -0.98 -28.18 -17.23
C GLY A 596 0.23 -27.23 -17.19
N ALA A 597 0.91 -27.05 -18.32
CA ALA A 597 2.04 -26.16 -18.54
C ALA A 597 1.93 -25.39 -19.88
N GLN A 598 0.77 -25.44 -20.53
CA GLN A 598 0.55 -24.99 -21.90
C GLN A 598 0.89 -23.51 -22.09
N ASP A 599 0.63 -22.68 -21.07
CA ASP A 599 0.94 -21.25 -21.11
C ASP A 599 2.45 -21.02 -21.06
N HIS A 600 3.21 -21.84 -20.33
CA HIS A 600 4.66 -21.72 -20.27
C HIS A 600 5.29 -22.09 -21.61
N ASP A 601 4.86 -23.22 -22.21
CA ASP A 601 5.28 -23.63 -23.55
C ASP A 601 4.92 -22.57 -24.61
N PHE A 602 3.68 -22.10 -24.61
CA PHE A 602 3.21 -21.08 -25.54
C PHE A 602 4.04 -19.81 -25.46
N MET A 603 4.27 -19.32 -24.24
CA MET A 603 5.02 -18.11 -24.00
C MET A 603 6.51 -18.25 -24.34
N LEU A 604 7.12 -19.41 -24.07
CA LEU A 604 8.49 -19.73 -24.53
C LEU A 604 8.60 -19.63 -26.05
N ARG A 605 7.66 -20.23 -26.80
CA ARG A 605 7.62 -20.12 -28.27
C ARG A 605 7.36 -18.70 -28.78
N CYS A 606 6.60 -17.90 -28.04
CA CYS A 606 6.39 -16.49 -28.39
C CYS A 606 7.68 -15.69 -28.26
N VAL A 607 8.41 -15.82 -27.14
CA VAL A 607 9.64 -15.04 -26.92
C VAL A 607 10.82 -15.48 -27.79
N GLU A 608 10.80 -16.69 -28.34
CA GLU A 608 11.75 -17.14 -29.38
C GLU A 608 11.67 -16.31 -30.68
N ARG A 609 10.53 -15.64 -30.94
CA ARG A 609 10.20 -15.02 -32.25
C ARG A 609 10.24 -13.50 -32.23
N ILE A 610 10.57 -12.90 -31.09
CA ILE A 610 10.57 -11.45 -30.90
C ILE A 610 11.82 -11.00 -30.17
N ASP A 611 12.15 -9.72 -30.35
CA ASP A 611 13.21 -9.09 -29.57
C ASP A 611 12.70 -8.72 -28.17
N GLU A 612 13.60 -8.68 -27.18
CA GLU A 612 13.25 -8.31 -25.80
C GLU A 612 12.68 -6.89 -25.69
N SER A 613 13.04 -5.99 -26.62
CA SER A 613 12.48 -4.63 -26.72
C SER A 613 10.98 -4.63 -27.00
N GLN A 614 10.44 -5.70 -27.59
CA GLN A 614 9.02 -5.87 -27.89
C GLN A 614 8.22 -6.48 -26.72
N ILE A 615 8.89 -6.74 -25.59
CA ILE A 615 8.30 -7.27 -24.36
C ILE A 615 8.19 -6.14 -23.34
N LYS A 616 6.97 -5.90 -22.82
CA LYS A 616 6.75 -4.84 -21.83
C LYS A 616 6.04 -5.33 -20.57
N ARG A 617 6.65 -5.04 -19.43
CA ARG A 617 5.98 -5.11 -18.14
C ARG A 617 5.17 -3.84 -17.86
N ILE A 618 3.98 -4.02 -17.32
CA ILE A 618 3.18 -2.97 -16.70
C ILE A 618 3.15 -3.21 -15.18
N PRO A 619 3.77 -2.33 -14.35
CA PRO A 619 3.92 -2.53 -12.90
C PRO A 619 2.62 -2.22 -12.11
N TRP A 620 1.49 -2.70 -12.60
CA TRP A 620 0.17 -2.52 -11.99
C TRP A 620 -0.51 -3.87 -11.84
N LEU A 621 -1.41 -3.98 -10.86
CA LEU A 621 -2.19 -5.19 -10.63
C LEU A 621 -3.22 -5.32 -11.76
N LEU A 622 -2.93 -6.16 -12.75
CA LEU A 622 -3.74 -6.32 -13.95
C LEU A 622 -4.61 -7.59 -13.93
N TYR A 623 -4.36 -8.49 -12.98
CA TYR A 623 -5.01 -9.79 -12.90
C TYR A 623 -5.22 -10.23 -11.45
N HIS A 624 -6.37 -10.87 -11.20
CA HIS A 624 -6.76 -11.39 -9.90
C HIS A 624 -6.96 -12.91 -10.02
N TRP A 625 -5.96 -13.66 -9.58
CA TRP A 625 -5.90 -15.11 -9.67
C TRP A 625 -6.67 -15.76 -8.53
N ARG A 626 -7.70 -16.55 -8.82
CA ARG A 626 -8.57 -17.12 -7.79
C ARG A 626 -7.91 -18.27 -7.07
N ALA A 627 -7.82 -18.13 -5.77
CA ALA A 627 -7.40 -19.18 -4.87
C ALA A 627 -8.63 -19.91 -4.33
N THR A 628 -8.88 -21.12 -4.85
CA THR A 628 -9.85 -22.07 -4.30
C THR A 628 -9.11 -23.34 -3.84
N PRO A 629 -9.67 -24.12 -2.90
CA PRO A 629 -9.03 -25.37 -2.42
C PRO A 629 -8.75 -26.42 -3.52
N HIS A 630 -9.37 -26.29 -4.69
CA HIS A 630 -9.19 -27.16 -5.85
C HIS A 630 -8.41 -26.49 -7.01
N SER A 631 -8.00 -25.22 -6.84
CA SER A 631 -7.26 -24.45 -7.84
C SER A 631 -5.76 -24.76 -7.78
N THR A 632 -5.12 -24.73 -8.94
CA THR A 632 -3.65 -24.76 -9.11
C THR A 632 -2.95 -23.65 -8.31
N ALA A 633 -3.67 -22.57 -7.95
CA ALA A 633 -3.16 -21.47 -7.13
C ALA A 633 -2.78 -21.88 -5.70
N GLU A 634 -3.31 -22.97 -5.16
CA GLU A 634 -2.96 -23.48 -3.82
C GLU A 634 -2.18 -24.81 -3.86
N ALA A 635 -2.22 -25.57 -4.95
CA ALA A 635 -1.59 -26.89 -5.02
C ALA A 635 -0.92 -27.17 -6.39
N VAL A 636 0.31 -26.65 -6.57
CA VAL A 636 1.23 -27.09 -7.64
C VAL A 636 1.54 -28.60 -7.51
N THR A 637 1.41 -29.15 -6.30
CA THR A 637 1.54 -30.58 -5.98
C THR A 637 0.36 -31.45 -6.42
N ALA A 638 -0.76 -30.89 -6.87
CA ALA A 638 -1.98 -31.68 -7.13
C ALA A 638 -1.88 -32.60 -8.35
N LYS A 639 -0.95 -32.36 -9.29
CA LYS A 639 -0.87 -33.11 -10.55
C LYS A 639 0.57 -33.25 -11.08
N PRO A 640 1.26 -34.38 -10.80
CA PRO A 640 2.66 -34.60 -11.23
C PRO A 640 2.94 -34.36 -12.72
N TYR A 641 1.97 -34.65 -13.60
CA TYR A 641 2.13 -34.45 -15.05
C TYR A 641 2.41 -33.00 -15.45
N ALA A 642 1.92 -32.01 -14.69
CA ALA A 642 2.11 -30.60 -15.00
C ALA A 642 3.56 -30.17 -14.78
N LEU A 643 4.23 -30.75 -13.77
CA LEU A 643 5.65 -30.52 -13.53
C LEU A 643 6.51 -31.14 -14.63
N ASP A 644 6.16 -32.34 -15.10
CA ASP A 644 6.86 -32.99 -16.21
C ASP A 644 6.64 -32.24 -17.53
N ALA A 645 5.42 -31.75 -17.78
CA ALA A 645 5.11 -30.90 -18.94
C ALA A 645 5.92 -29.59 -18.90
N ARG A 646 6.09 -28.95 -17.73
CA ARG A 646 6.96 -27.76 -17.59
C ARG A 646 8.42 -28.08 -17.90
N THR A 647 8.94 -29.21 -17.41
CA THR A 647 10.31 -29.63 -17.73
C THR A 647 10.50 -29.81 -19.23
N ARG A 648 9.59 -30.55 -19.90
CA ARG A 648 9.64 -30.74 -21.36
C ARG A 648 9.55 -29.42 -22.12
N ALA A 649 8.68 -28.50 -21.70
CA ALA A 649 8.55 -27.20 -22.36
C ALA A 649 9.88 -26.42 -22.38
N VAL A 650 10.64 -26.47 -21.28
CA VAL A 650 11.97 -25.85 -21.17
C VAL A 650 13.00 -26.60 -22.00
N GLU A 651 13.01 -27.94 -21.98
CA GLU A 651 13.91 -28.77 -22.80
C GLU A 651 13.70 -28.49 -24.30
N ASP A 652 12.46 -28.46 -24.75
CA ASP A 652 12.13 -28.21 -26.15
C ASP A 652 12.47 -26.78 -26.58
N TYR A 653 12.31 -25.79 -25.69
CA TYR A 653 12.78 -24.41 -25.92
C TYR A 653 14.30 -24.38 -26.13
N LEU A 654 15.07 -25.02 -25.25
CA LEU A 654 16.52 -25.08 -25.35
C LEU A 654 16.96 -25.82 -26.63
N GLN A 655 16.28 -26.92 -26.98
CA GLN A 655 16.56 -27.68 -28.19
C GLN A 655 16.29 -26.86 -29.46
N ARG A 656 15.15 -26.17 -29.57
CA ARG A 656 14.83 -25.30 -30.72
C ARG A 656 15.81 -24.14 -30.88
N ARG A 657 16.37 -23.65 -29.77
CA ARG A 657 17.38 -22.59 -29.74
C ARG A 657 18.81 -23.11 -29.91
N HIS A 658 19.01 -24.43 -30.06
CA HIS A 658 20.31 -25.08 -30.12
C HIS A 658 21.22 -24.76 -28.92
N ILE A 659 20.62 -24.60 -27.74
CA ILE A 659 21.34 -24.34 -26.50
C ILE A 659 21.62 -25.67 -25.81
N ALA A 660 22.89 -26.04 -25.71
CA ALA A 660 23.32 -27.23 -24.99
C ALA A 660 23.14 -27.03 -23.48
N ALA A 661 22.15 -27.71 -22.89
CA ALA A 661 21.88 -27.67 -21.46
C ALA A 661 21.09 -28.91 -21.02
N VAL A 662 21.19 -29.24 -19.73
CA VAL A 662 20.39 -30.28 -19.08
C VAL A 662 19.38 -29.62 -18.15
N VAL A 663 18.12 -29.99 -18.29
CA VAL A 663 17.04 -29.53 -17.41
C VAL A 663 16.78 -30.60 -16.36
N SER A 664 16.70 -30.19 -15.09
CA SER A 664 16.31 -31.07 -14.00
C SER A 664 15.27 -30.42 -13.10
N ARG A 665 14.61 -31.22 -12.28
CA ARG A 665 13.61 -30.74 -11.32
C ARG A 665 14.28 -30.33 -10.01
N GLN A 666 13.83 -29.21 -9.43
CA GLN A 666 14.24 -28.72 -8.12
C GLN A 666 13.00 -28.25 -7.34
N GLY A 667 12.41 -29.17 -6.58
CA GLY A 667 11.13 -28.92 -5.91
C GLY A 667 10.01 -28.70 -6.93
N GLU A 668 9.37 -27.53 -6.87
CA GLU A 668 8.30 -27.11 -7.78
C GLU A 668 8.80 -26.37 -9.03
N PHE A 669 10.12 -26.18 -9.15
CA PHE A 669 10.75 -25.42 -10.22
C PHE A 669 11.73 -26.27 -11.02
N GLN A 670 12.20 -25.71 -12.13
CA GLN A 670 13.17 -26.28 -13.03
C GLN A 670 14.55 -25.71 -12.71
N ARG A 671 15.61 -26.49 -12.92
CA ARG A 671 16.98 -26.02 -12.95
C ARG A 671 17.56 -26.32 -14.32
N VAL A 672 18.16 -25.30 -14.94
CA VAL A 672 18.87 -25.44 -16.21
C VAL A 672 20.37 -25.42 -15.92
N ARG A 673 21.07 -26.46 -16.35
CA ARG A 673 22.55 -26.56 -16.28
C ARG A 673 23.10 -26.48 -17.69
N TYR A 674 23.70 -25.35 -18.03
CA TYR A 674 24.29 -25.14 -19.34
C TYR A 674 25.56 -25.99 -19.52
N ALA A 675 25.83 -26.40 -20.76
CA ALA A 675 27.07 -27.06 -21.11
C ALA A 675 28.26 -26.14 -20.80
N ILE A 676 29.30 -26.70 -20.21
CA ILE A 676 30.46 -25.94 -19.76
C ILE A 676 31.55 -26.06 -20.82
N PRO A 677 31.97 -24.96 -21.47
CA PRO A 677 33.12 -25.02 -22.35
C PRO A 677 34.41 -25.19 -21.53
N ALA A 678 35.39 -25.89 -22.10
CA ALA A 678 36.73 -26.04 -21.52
C ALA A 678 37.53 -24.73 -21.71
N GLN A 679 37.27 -23.75 -20.84
CA GLN A 679 37.93 -22.45 -20.87
C GLN A 679 38.69 -22.21 -19.57
N LEU A 680 39.88 -21.62 -19.66
CA LEU A 680 40.65 -21.32 -18.47
C LEU A 680 39.97 -20.20 -17.68
N ALA A 681 39.72 -20.46 -16.39
CA ALA A 681 39.22 -19.48 -15.44
C ALA A 681 40.35 -18.96 -14.56
N SER A 682 40.59 -17.65 -14.55
CA SER A 682 41.57 -17.02 -13.67
C SER A 682 40.89 -16.47 -12.43
N ILE A 683 41.15 -17.07 -11.28
CA ILE A 683 40.65 -16.62 -9.98
C ILE A 683 41.58 -15.53 -9.45
N ILE A 684 41.11 -14.29 -9.44
CA ILE A 684 41.88 -13.11 -9.04
C ILE A 684 41.59 -12.79 -7.58
N ILE A 685 42.62 -12.82 -6.74
CA ILE A 685 42.53 -12.61 -5.30
C ILE A 685 43.36 -11.38 -4.90
N PRO A 686 42.74 -10.21 -4.70
CA PRO A 686 43.44 -9.06 -4.14
C PRO A 686 43.75 -9.30 -2.66
N THR A 687 45.00 -9.05 -2.26
CA THR A 687 45.47 -9.32 -0.89
C THR A 687 46.34 -8.18 -0.35
N ARG A 688 46.22 -7.96 0.97
CA ARG A 688 47.19 -7.23 1.78
C ARG A 688 47.20 -7.83 3.18
N ASP A 689 48.34 -8.38 3.59
CA ASP A 689 48.53 -9.00 4.91
C ASP A 689 47.48 -10.10 5.23
N GLN A 690 47.34 -10.49 6.51
CA GLN A 690 46.33 -11.45 6.97
C GLN A 690 46.48 -12.85 6.37
N ALA A 691 47.68 -13.42 6.42
CA ALA A 691 48.02 -14.77 5.93
C ALA A 691 46.95 -15.83 6.25
N SER A 692 46.40 -15.83 7.47
CA SER A 692 45.41 -16.82 7.91
C SER A 692 44.08 -16.80 7.13
N LEU A 693 43.69 -15.67 6.55
CA LEU A 693 42.51 -15.56 5.69
C LEU A 693 42.83 -16.09 4.30
N LEU A 694 43.93 -15.62 3.71
CA LEU A 694 44.38 -16.05 2.38
C LEU A 694 44.61 -17.56 2.33
N GLU A 695 45.29 -18.13 3.33
CA GLU A 695 45.57 -19.57 3.41
C GLU A 695 44.26 -20.39 3.41
N LYS A 696 43.25 -19.97 4.18
CA LYS A 696 41.93 -20.64 4.21
C LYS A 696 41.22 -20.53 2.86
N CYS A 697 41.27 -19.37 2.23
CA CYS A 697 40.71 -19.16 0.89
C CYS A 697 41.37 -20.12 -0.12
N LEU A 698 42.70 -20.09 -0.24
CA LEU A 698 43.47 -20.93 -1.15
C LEU A 698 43.25 -22.42 -0.90
N ARG A 699 43.30 -22.86 0.37
CA ARG A 699 43.03 -24.25 0.73
C ARG A 699 41.61 -24.67 0.30
N SER A 700 40.61 -23.85 0.56
CA SER A 700 39.22 -24.16 0.17
C SER A 700 39.05 -24.26 -1.35
N ILE A 701 39.76 -23.43 -2.13
CA ILE A 701 39.76 -23.51 -3.59
C ILE A 701 40.39 -24.82 -4.05
N LYS A 702 41.57 -25.18 -3.53
CA LYS A 702 42.29 -26.41 -3.90
C LYS A 702 41.50 -27.68 -3.53
N GLU A 703 40.87 -27.69 -2.37
CA GLU A 703 40.16 -28.88 -1.87
C GLU A 703 38.78 -29.12 -2.51
N LYS A 704 38.09 -28.06 -2.93
CA LYS A 704 36.66 -28.14 -3.31
C LYS A 704 36.35 -27.74 -4.75
N THR A 705 37.32 -27.24 -5.51
CA THR A 705 37.11 -26.91 -6.92
C THR A 705 37.29 -28.16 -7.77
N ASP A 706 36.21 -28.60 -8.40
CA ASP A 706 36.13 -29.74 -9.31
C ASP A 706 36.19 -29.34 -10.80
N TYR A 707 36.28 -28.03 -11.08
CA TYR A 707 36.57 -27.52 -12.43
C TYR A 707 38.06 -27.66 -12.72
N GLU A 708 38.41 -28.26 -13.86
CA GLU A 708 39.80 -28.61 -14.18
C GLU A 708 40.63 -27.40 -14.63
N PHE A 709 40.06 -26.53 -15.46
CA PHE A 709 40.78 -25.47 -16.16
C PHE A 709 40.78 -24.17 -15.35
N TYR A 710 41.57 -24.08 -14.29
CA TYR A 710 41.72 -22.82 -13.54
C TYR A 710 43.17 -22.48 -13.15
N GLU A 711 43.43 -21.19 -13.01
CA GLU A 711 44.62 -20.63 -12.35
C GLU A 711 44.19 -19.69 -11.22
N ILE A 712 45.12 -19.35 -10.33
CA ILE A 712 44.93 -18.36 -9.28
C ILE A 712 45.95 -17.24 -9.49
N VAL A 713 45.47 -15.99 -9.53
CA VAL A 713 46.30 -14.79 -9.61
C VAL A 713 46.12 -13.99 -8.32
N ILE A 714 47.13 -13.97 -7.47
CA ILE A 714 47.14 -13.21 -6.22
C ILE A 714 47.73 -11.83 -6.52
N ALA A 715 46.93 -10.78 -6.38
CA ALA A 715 47.38 -9.39 -6.51
C ALA A 715 47.77 -8.85 -5.13
N ASP A 716 49.06 -8.88 -4.82
CA ASP A 716 49.62 -8.43 -3.54
C ASP A 716 49.84 -6.92 -3.52
N ASN A 717 49.19 -6.25 -2.56
CA ASN A 717 49.32 -4.82 -2.34
C ASN A 717 50.41 -4.48 -1.30
N SER A 718 51.63 -4.93 -1.58
CA SER A 718 52.80 -4.71 -0.72
C SER A 718 52.57 -5.22 0.71
N SER A 719 52.24 -6.51 0.85
CA SER A 719 52.15 -7.14 2.18
C SER A 719 53.46 -6.99 2.94
N SER A 720 53.33 -6.78 4.25
CA SER A 720 54.43 -6.44 5.17
C SER A 720 54.55 -7.40 6.35
N GLU A 721 53.46 -8.11 6.70
CA GLU A 721 53.50 -9.15 7.72
C GLU A 721 54.39 -10.32 7.29
N PRO A 722 55.38 -10.73 8.11
CA PRO A 722 56.29 -11.82 7.77
C PRO A 722 55.57 -13.12 7.37
N SER A 723 54.52 -13.48 8.09
CA SER A 723 53.69 -14.66 7.80
C SER A 723 53.02 -14.60 6.43
N THR A 724 52.62 -13.40 5.97
CA THR A 724 52.00 -13.22 4.66
C THR A 724 53.06 -13.32 3.56
N CYS A 725 54.23 -12.70 3.76
CA CYS A 725 55.35 -12.81 2.83
C CYS A 725 55.83 -14.26 2.67
N GLU A 726 55.96 -15.01 3.77
CA GLU A 726 56.30 -16.44 3.76
C GLU A 726 55.25 -17.25 3.00
N LEU A 727 53.96 -17.04 3.29
CA LEU A 727 52.87 -17.72 2.59
C LEU A 727 52.89 -17.43 1.07
N LEU A 728 53.10 -16.17 0.66
CA LEU A 728 53.16 -15.79 -0.76
C LEU A 728 54.32 -16.47 -1.49
N GLN A 729 55.49 -16.60 -0.85
CA GLN A 729 56.64 -17.33 -1.40
C GLN A 729 56.38 -18.83 -1.50
N GLU A 730 55.70 -19.41 -0.52
CA GLU A 730 55.33 -20.82 -0.52
C GLU A 730 54.34 -21.14 -1.65
N VAL A 731 53.23 -20.39 -1.74
CA VAL A 731 52.17 -20.68 -2.71
C VAL A 731 52.60 -20.40 -4.14
N ALA A 732 53.56 -19.51 -4.37
CA ALA A 732 54.15 -19.25 -5.68
C ALA A 732 54.93 -20.44 -6.27
N ARG A 733 55.19 -21.50 -5.49
CA ARG A 733 55.77 -22.76 -5.98
C ARG A 733 54.76 -23.64 -6.71
N ASP A 734 53.47 -23.41 -6.51
CA ASP A 734 52.41 -24.10 -7.23
C ASP A 734 52.25 -23.48 -8.62
N GLU A 735 52.43 -24.27 -9.68
CA GLU A 735 52.39 -23.79 -11.07
C GLU A 735 51.03 -23.17 -11.46
N ARG A 736 49.97 -23.48 -10.71
CA ARG A 736 48.63 -22.88 -10.92
C ARG A 736 48.48 -21.52 -10.25
N ILE A 737 49.41 -21.11 -9.38
CA ILE A 737 49.33 -19.87 -8.61
C ILE A 737 50.40 -18.91 -9.10
N ARG A 738 49.98 -17.66 -9.34
CA ARG A 738 50.87 -16.57 -9.68
C ARG A 738 50.63 -15.39 -8.76
N VAL A 739 51.71 -14.90 -8.15
CA VAL A 739 51.68 -13.70 -7.32
C VAL A 739 52.16 -12.51 -8.15
N VAL A 740 51.36 -11.45 -8.22
CA VAL A 740 51.69 -10.19 -8.89
C VAL A 740 51.72 -9.06 -7.87
N SER A 741 52.77 -8.25 -7.93
CA SER A 741 52.91 -7.10 -7.04
C SER A 741 52.19 -5.88 -7.62
N ALA A 742 51.39 -5.22 -6.79
CA ALA A 742 50.66 -4.00 -7.12
C ALA A 742 50.91 -2.95 -6.04
N ALA A 743 52.07 -2.27 -6.13
CA ALA A 743 52.49 -1.31 -5.12
C ALA A 743 51.62 -0.04 -5.08
N GLY A 744 51.52 0.55 -3.88
CA GLY A 744 50.91 1.85 -3.63
C GLY A 744 49.89 1.85 -2.50
N ASN A 745 49.05 2.89 -2.47
CA ASN A 745 47.93 2.98 -1.55
C ASN A 745 46.87 1.92 -1.90
N PHE A 746 46.18 1.39 -0.88
CA PHE A 746 45.16 0.38 -1.07
C PHE A 746 44.01 0.91 -1.96
N ASN A 747 43.83 0.23 -3.09
CA ASN A 747 42.75 0.47 -4.05
C ASN A 747 42.31 -0.89 -4.59
N TYR A 748 41.15 -1.35 -4.12
CA TYR A 748 40.60 -2.66 -4.48
C TYR A 748 40.41 -2.81 -5.99
N SER A 749 39.84 -1.79 -6.63
CA SER A 749 39.62 -1.78 -8.07
C SER A 749 40.92 -1.94 -8.85
N LYS A 750 41.98 -1.22 -8.44
CA LYS A 750 43.31 -1.32 -9.04
C LYS A 750 43.91 -2.71 -8.87
N LEU A 751 43.78 -3.32 -7.68
CA LEU A 751 44.31 -4.67 -7.44
C LEU A 751 43.62 -5.72 -8.32
N CYS A 752 42.30 -5.64 -8.47
CA CYS A 752 41.55 -6.48 -9.38
C CYS A 752 41.99 -6.25 -10.84
N ASN A 753 42.17 -4.99 -11.27
CA ASN A 753 42.64 -4.65 -12.61
C ASN A 753 44.06 -5.20 -12.88
N CYS A 754 44.99 -5.08 -11.92
CA CYS A 754 46.34 -5.64 -12.00
C CYS A 754 46.30 -7.18 -12.13
N GLY A 755 45.48 -7.85 -11.33
CA GLY A 755 45.29 -9.30 -11.43
C GLY A 755 44.68 -9.71 -12.77
N ALA A 756 43.69 -8.98 -13.26
CA ALA A 756 43.07 -9.19 -14.56
C ALA A 756 44.04 -9.00 -15.73
N ALA A 757 44.92 -8.00 -15.66
CA ALA A 757 45.95 -7.77 -16.67
C ALA A 757 46.99 -8.90 -16.72
N ALA A 758 47.24 -9.56 -15.58
CA ALA A 758 48.11 -10.72 -15.54
C ALA A 758 47.40 -12.00 -16.00
N ALA A 759 46.11 -12.17 -15.72
CA ALA A 759 45.32 -13.37 -16.01
C ALA A 759 45.46 -13.88 -17.47
N ARG A 760 45.46 -15.21 -17.63
CA ARG A 760 45.51 -15.90 -18.93
C ARG A 760 44.17 -16.48 -19.35
N GLY A 761 43.23 -16.58 -18.41
CA GLY A 761 41.93 -17.17 -18.60
C GLY A 761 40.97 -16.30 -19.40
N GLN A 762 40.12 -16.96 -20.18
CA GLN A 762 39.02 -16.30 -20.90
C GLN A 762 37.89 -15.89 -19.94
N VAL A 763 37.83 -16.51 -18.76
CA VAL A 763 36.93 -16.14 -17.66
C VAL A 763 37.75 -15.58 -16.52
N LEU A 764 37.39 -14.39 -16.05
CA LEU A 764 37.96 -13.78 -14.86
C LEU A 764 36.98 -13.98 -13.70
N VAL A 765 37.47 -14.45 -12.56
CA VAL A 765 36.69 -14.59 -11.33
C VAL A 765 37.32 -13.68 -10.27
N LEU A 766 36.66 -12.57 -9.94
CA LEU A 766 37.07 -11.73 -8.83
C LEU A 766 36.65 -12.41 -7.53
N LEU A 767 37.58 -12.63 -6.61
CA LEU A 767 37.34 -13.36 -5.36
C LEU A 767 38.11 -12.71 -4.21
N ASN A 768 37.41 -12.25 -3.17
CA ASN A 768 38.11 -11.69 -2.01
C ASN A 768 38.90 -12.78 -1.25
N ASN A 769 39.99 -12.38 -0.60
CA ASN A 769 40.85 -13.26 0.19
C ASN A 769 40.18 -13.83 1.47
N ASP A 770 39.03 -13.30 1.88
CA ASP A 770 38.23 -13.73 3.03
C ASP A 770 36.98 -14.55 2.65
N VAL A 771 36.97 -15.08 1.43
CA VAL A 771 35.94 -16.01 0.92
C VAL A 771 36.46 -17.44 0.96
N GLU A 772 35.63 -18.35 1.44
CA GLU A 772 35.88 -19.80 1.46
C GLU A 772 34.88 -20.52 0.56
N VAL A 773 35.37 -21.38 -0.33
CA VAL A 773 34.52 -22.27 -1.13
C VAL A 773 33.81 -23.23 -0.18
N SER A 774 32.48 -23.35 -0.32
CA SER A 774 31.67 -24.15 0.60
C SER A 774 31.27 -25.52 0.01
N GLU A 775 30.99 -25.58 -1.28
CA GLU A 775 30.47 -26.75 -2.02
C GLU A 775 31.24 -26.91 -3.36
N THR A 776 31.32 -28.13 -3.89
CA THR A 776 31.85 -28.40 -5.23
C THR A 776 30.92 -27.87 -6.33
N GLY A 777 31.40 -27.76 -7.57
CA GLY A 777 30.62 -27.27 -8.71
C GLY A 777 30.42 -25.76 -8.76
N TRP A 778 30.94 -25.00 -7.80
CA TRP A 778 30.78 -23.54 -7.74
C TRP A 778 31.36 -22.84 -8.98
N LEU A 779 32.59 -23.19 -9.37
CA LEU A 779 33.28 -22.57 -10.50
C LEU A 779 32.65 -23.02 -11.83
N SER A 780 32.34 -24.32 -11.94
CA SER A 780 31.58 -24.90 -13.05
C SER A 780 30.26 -24.16 -13.30
N GLU A 781 29.50 -23.86 -12.24
CA GLU A 781 28.26 -23.08 -12.34
C GLU A 781 28.53 -21.65 -12.84
N LEU A 782 29.50 -20.93 -12.25
CA LEU A 782 29.84 -19.56 -12.67
C LEU A 782 30.28 -19.51 -14.14
N VAL A 783 31.16 -20.43 -14.56
CA VAL A 783 31.66 -20.54 -15.93
C VAL A 783 30.50 -20.87 -16.89
N SER A 784 29.63 -21.83 -16.54
CA SER A 784 28.48 -22.21 -17.38
C SER A 784 27.55 -21.04 -17.69
N GLN A 785 27.39 -20.12 -16.74
CA GLN A 785 26.50 -18.98 -16.87
C GLN A 785 27.18 -17.82 -17.61
N VAL A 786 28.43 -17.49 -17.27
CA VAL A 786 29.12 -16.30 -17.83
C VAL A 786 29.56 -16.50 -19.28
N MET A 787 29.72 -17.74 -19.72
CA MET A 787 30.07 -18.07 -21.10
C MET A 787 28.90 -17.91 -22.07
N ARG A 788 27.69 -17.67 -21.57
CA ARG A 788 26.54 -17.32 -22.41
C ARG A 788 26.74 -15.92 -23.00
N PRO A 789 26.64 -15.73 -24.33
CA PRO A 789 26.96 -14.45 -24.97
C PRO A 789 26.23 -13.24 -24.38
N GLU A 790 24.96 -13.44 -24.01
CA GLU A 790 24.09 -12.39 -23.48
C GLU A 790 24.30 -12.06 -21.99
N VAL A 791 25.14 -12.83 -21.27
CA VAL A 791 25.47 -12.60 -19.86
C VAL A 791 26.79 -11.85 -19.79
N GLY A 792 26.84 -10.72 -19.07
CA GLY A 792 28.07 -9.96 -18.88
C GLY A 792 28.79 -10.30 -17.57
N VAL A 793 28.04 -10.60 -16.50
CA VAL A 793 28.61 -10.93 -15.19
C VAL A 793 27.69 -11.87 -14.41
N VAL A 794 28.29 -12.75 -13.62
CA VAL A 794 27.59 -13.71 -12.77
C VAL A 794 28.06 -13.58 -11.33
N GLY A 795 27.14 -13.39 -10.39
CA GLY A 795 27.42 -13.37 -8.96
C GLY A 795 27.03 -14.67 -8.26
N ALA A 796 27.86 -15.09 -7.31
CA ALA A 796 27.61 -16.24 -6.46
C ALA A 796 26.64 -15.93 -5.31
N SER A 797 26.11 -16.96 -4.64
CA SER A 797 25.43 -16.83 -3.36
C SER A 797 26.45 -16.85 -2.21
N LEU A 798 26.51 -15.76 -1.44
CA LEU A 798 27.43 -15.63 -0.30
C LEU A 798 26.69 -15.80 1.02
N TRP A 799 27.31 -16.56 1.92
CA TRP A 799 26.77 -16.89 3.23
C TRP A 799 27.76 -16.49 4.33
N PHE A 800 27.25 -16.08 5.47
CA PHE A 800 28.06 -15.97 6.68
C PHE A 800 28.40 -17.37 7.23
N PRO A 801 29.48 -17.51 8.02
CA PRO A 801 29.85 -18.78 8.65
C PRO A 801 28.75 -19.40 9.53
N ASP A 802 27.82 -18.59 10.04
CA ASP A 802 26.68 -19.03 10.84
C ASP A 802 25.49 -19.55 10.01
N GLY A 803 25.64 -19.65 8.69
CA GLY A 803 24.63 -20.17 7.76
C GLY A 803 23.55 -19.15 7.39
N GLN A 804 23.74 -17.87 7.71
CA GLN A 804 22.86 -16.79 7.28
C GLN A 804 23.29 -16.24 5.91
N LEU A 805 22.33 -15.84 5.08
CA LEU A 805 22.59 -15.29 3.76
C LEU A 805 23.18 -13.88 3.86
N GLN A 806 24.18 -13.59 3.05
CA GLN A 806 24.80 -12.27 2.95
C GLN A 806 24.51 -11.63 1.59
N HIS A 807 24.69 -12.37 0.49
CA HIS A 807 24.51 -11.84 -0.86
C HIS A 807 23.60 -12.72 -1.71
N ALA A 808 22.59 -12.08 -2.29
CA ALA A 808 21.71 -12.64 -3.30
C ALA A 808 21.39 -11.60 -4.39
N GLY A 809 22.42 -11.01 -4.98
CA GLY A 809 22.29 -9.80 -5.81
C GLY A 809 22.16 -8.52 -4.98
N VAL A 810 21.98 -7.40 -5.66
CA VAL A 810 21.87 -6.05 -5.08
C VAL A 810 20.60 -5.39 -5.61
N VAL A 811 19.85 -4.73 -4.71
CA VAL A 811 18.73 -3.84 -5.04
C VAL A 811 19.19 -2.40 -4.94
N LEU A 812 19.03 -1.63 -6.01
CA LEU A 812 19.47 -0.25 -6.07
C LEU A 812 18.50 0.69 -5.34
N SER A 813 19.02 1.68 -4.63
CA SER A 813 18.21 2.78 -4.09
C SER A 813 18.99 4.08 -3.98
N PRO A 814 18.34 5.25 -4.06
CA PRO A 814 19.04 6.54 -3.96
C PRO A 814 19.69 6.77 -2.59
N GLU A 815 19.11 6.23 -1.52
CA GLU A 815 19.56 6.46 -0.14
C GLU A 815 20.71 5.56 0.29
N ARG A 816 20.83 4.35 -0.27
CA ARG A 816 21.81 3.34 0.16
C ARG A 816 22.67 2.77 -0.97
N ILE A 817 22.47 3.22 -2.22
CA ILE A 817 23.07 2.76 -3.49
C ILE A 817 22.87 1.28 -3.77
N GLY A 818 23.30 0.39 -2.87
CA GLY A 818 23.15 -1.05 -2.98
C GLY A 818 22.66 -1.67 -1.67
N ASN A 819 21.43 -2.17 -1.68
CA ASN A 819 20.84 -2.93 -0.59
C ASN A 819 20.97 -4.42 -0.87
N TYR A 820 21.35 -5.20 0.15
CA TYR A 820 21.42 -6.66 0.04
C TYR A 820 20.06 -7.28 0.36
N PRO A 821 19.28 -7.75 -0.65
CA PRO A 821 18.03 -8.44 -0.41
C PRO A 821 18.27 -9.71 0.42
N TYR A 822 17.32 -10.00 1.31
CA TYR A 822 17.35 -11.21 2.15
C TYR A 822 18.57 -11.30 3.09
N PHE A 823 19.22 -10.17 3.40
CA PHE A 823 20.32 -10.14 4.36
C PHE A 823 19.93 -10.81 5.68
N ARG A 824 20.80 -11.71 6.15
CA ARG A 824 20.64 -12.51 7.36
C ARG A 824 19.47 -13.51 7.37
N ARG A 825 18.90 -13.82 6.21
CA ARG A 825 17.89 -14.90 6.09
C ARG A 825 18.55 -16.27 6.20
N ARG A 826 17.78 -17.27 6.65
CA ARG A 826 18.26 -18.64 6.82
C ARG A 826 18.19 -19.40 5.51
N ARG A 827 19.01 -20.45 5.37
CA ARG A 827 19.02 -21.36 4.20
C ARG A 827 17.66 -21.94 3.82
N SER A 828 16.75 -22.12 4.77
CA SER A 828 15.40 -22.66 4.51
C SER A 828 14.41 -21.61 3.98
N ASP A 829 14.78 -20.33 3.93
CA ASP A 829 13.93 -19.27 3.38
C ASP A 829 13.96 -19.34 1.85
N SER A 830 12.80 -19.46 1.22
CA SER A 830 12.68 -19.47 -0.25
C SER A 830 12.74 -18.05 -0.83
N GLY A 831 12.60 -17.01 0.00
CA GLY A 831 12.56 -15.61 -0.45
C GLY A 831 11.22 -15.24 -1.09
N TYR A 832 11.17 -14.05 -1.68
CA TYR A 832 9.98 -13.54 -2.37
C TYR A 832 9.71 -14.40 -3.60
N PHE A 833 8.55 -15.07 -3.64
CA PHE A 833 8.16 -15.97 -4.74
C PHE A 833 9.25 -16.95 -5.17
N SER A 834 9.93 -17.54 -4.17
CA SER A 834 11.01 -18.54 -4.34
C SER A 834 12.29 -18.04 -5.00
N GLN A 835 12.48 -16.73 -5.16
CA GLN A 835 13.67 -16.15 -5.80
C GLN A 835 15.01 -16.64 -5.23
N LEU A 836 15.11 -16.99 -3.93
CA LEU A 836 16.38 -17.50 -3.37
C LEU A 836 16.77 -18.89 -3.87
N GLN A 837 15.89 -19.57 -4.58
CA GLN A 837 16.13 -20.90 -5.14
C GLN A 837 16.35 -20.88 -6.66
N LEU A 838 16.15 -19.74 -7.31
CA LEU A 838 16.08 -19.59 -8.76
C LEU A 838 17.19 -18.68 -9.28
N VAL A 839 17.80 -19.06 -10.40
CA VAL A 839 18.67 -18.18 -11.20
C VAL A 839 17.80 -17.02 -11.70
N ARG A 840 18.33 -15.79 -11.60
CA ARG A 840 17.60 -14.59 -12.01
C ARG A 840 18.55 -13.48 -12.42
N ASN A 841 18.03 -12.54 -13.19
CA ASN A 841 18.71 -11.28 -13.44
C ASN A 841 18.54 -10.33 -12.24
N VAL A 842 19.59 -9.57 -11.96
CA VAL A 842 19.62 -8.59 -10.86
C VAL A 842 20.30 -7.31 -11.34
N ALA A 843 20.18 -6.22 -10.59
CA ALA A 843 20.77 -4.96 -11.03
C ALA A 843 22.30 -4.96 -10.92
N ALA A 844 22.81 -5.55 -9.84
CA ALA A 844 24.23 -5.73 -9.60
C ALA A 844 24.48 -6.97 -8.72
N VAL A 845 25.72 -7.45 -8.74
CA VAL A 845 26.27 -8.47 -7.84
C VAL A 845 27.53 -7.95 -7.18
N THR A 846 27.96 -8.54 -6.07
CA THR A 846 29.12 -8.03 -5.33
C THR A 846 30.45 -8.54 -5.88
N GLY A 847 31.49 -7.70 -5.79
CA GLY A 847 32.87 -8.05 -6.13
C GLY A 847 33.50 -9.10 -5.21
N ALA A 848 32.87 -9.45 -4.08
CA ALA A 848 33.39 -10.50 -3.21
C ALA A 848 33.49 -11.87 -3.90
N CYS A 849 32.57 -12.18 -4.82
CA CYS A 849 32.71 -13.29 -5.76
C CYS A 849 31.83 -13.04 -6.99
N LEU A 850 32.46 -12.69 -8.11
CA LEU A 850 31.80 -12.58 -9.42
C LEU A 850 32.66 -13.14 -10.54
N ALA A 851 32.02 -13.60 -11.61
CA ALA A 851 32.66 -14.07 -12.84
C ALA A 851 32.27 -13.19 -14.04
N VAL A 852 33.22 -12.91 -14.91
CA VAL A 852 33.07 -12.06 -16.11
C VAL A 852 33.99 -12.58 -17.22
N ARG A 853 33.58 -12.47 -18.49
CA ARG A 853 34.48 -12.78 -19.61
C ARG A 853 35.60 -11.74 -19.70
N ALA A 854 36.83 -12.19 -19.94
CA ALA A 854 38.00 -11.32 -20.03
C ALA A 854 37.82 -10.23 -21.11
N GLU A 855 37.20 -10.57 -22.25
CA GLU A 855 36.89 -9.62 -23.32
C GLU A 855 35.95 -8.48 -22.86
N VAL A 856 34.92 -8.80 -22.06
CA VAL A 856 33.94 -7.83 -21.56
C VAL A 856 34.59 -6.94 -20.50
N TYR A 857 35.41 -7.53 -19.62
CA TYR A 857 36.17 -6.79 -18.63
C TYR A 857 37.13 -5.79 -19.30
N ALA A 858 37.85 -6.23 -20.33
CA ALA A 858 38.76 -5.39 -21.11
C ALA A 858 38.02 -4.30 -21.89
N GLN A 859 36.88 -4.61 -22.52
CA GLN A 859 36.05 -3.64 -23.24
C GLN A 859 35.60 -2.48 -22.34
N LEU A 860 35.33 -2.77 -21.06
CA LEU A 860 34.94 -1.78 -20.07
C LEU A 860 36.13 -1.07 -19.40
N GLY A 861 37.37 -1.44 -19.73
CA GLY A 861 38.58 -0.92 -19.07
C GLY A 861 38.69 -1.35 -17.59
N GLY A 862 38.08 -2.46 -17.21
CA GLY A 862 38.08 -3.00 -15.85
C GLY A 862 37.20 -2.25 -14.86
N LEU A 863 37.50 -2.40 -13.56
CA LEU A 863 36.86 -1.66 -12.48
C LEU A 863 37.31 -0.19 -12.47
N ASN A 864 36.44 0.73 -12.05
CA ASN A 864 36.76 2.15 -11.98
C ASN A 864 37.73 2.44 -10.82
N GLU A 865 39.03 2.30 -11.07
CA GLU A 865 40.08 2.54 -10.07
C GLU A 865 40.35 4.03 -9.79
N ARG A 866 39.84 4.94 -10.63
CA ARG A 866 40.04 6.39 -10.46
C ARG A 866 39.07 6.98 -9.44
N ASP A 867 37.78 6.67 -9.58
CA ASP A 867 36.72 7.31 -8.80
C ASP A 867 36.14 6.37 -7.71
N LEU A 868 36.34 5.05 -7.83
CA LEU A 868 35.76 4.03 -6.94
C LEU A 868 36.83 3.04 -6.47
N SER A 869 37.69 3.51 -5.58
CA SER A 869 38.82 2.74 -5.05
C SER A 869 38.43 1.59 -4.12
N ILE A 870 37.35 1.72 -3.34
CA ILE A 870 36.95 0.74 -2.32
C ILE A 870 35.46 0.41 -2.34
N ALA A 871 34.57 1.41 -2.30
CA ALA A 871 33.12 1.19 -2.29
C ALA A 871 32.51 1.27 -3.69
N PHE A 872 31.39 0.55 -3.88
CA PHE A 872 30.51 0.61 -5.06
C PHE A 872 31.13 0.26 -6.43
N ASN A 873 32.41 -0.10 -6.50
CA ASN A 873 33.09 -0.46 -7.75
C ASN A 873 32.42 -1.63 -8.49
N ASP A 874 31.91 -2.59 -7.74
CA ASP A 874 31.16 -3.75 -8.24
C ASP A 874 29.79 -3.34 -8.83
N ILE A 875 29.08 -2.44 -8.14
CA ILE A 875 27.81 -1.89 -8.61
C ILE A 875 27.99 -1.06 -9.88
N ASP A 876 28.97 -0.14 -9.91
CA ASP A 876 29.31 0.64 -11.11
C ASP A 876 29.66 -0.27 -12.28
N PHE A 877 30.48 -1.28 -12.06
CA PHE A 877 30.86 -2.25 -13.09
C PHE A 877 29.65 -3.00 -13.65
N CYS A 878 28.76 -3.49 -12.78
CA CYS A 878 27.51 -4.14 -13.20
C CYS A 878 26.60 -3.20 -14.00
N LEU A 879 26.53 -1.92 -13.62
CA LEU A 879 25.74 -0.92 -14.34
C LEU A 879 26.33 -0.59 -15.72
N ARG A 880 27.67 -0.49 -15.84
CA ARG A 880 28.35 -0.34 -17.15
C ARG A 880 28.18 -1.57 -18.05
N ILE A 881 28.19 -2.78 -17.49
CA ILE A 881 27.86 -4.01 -18.22
C ILE A 881 26.45 -3.91 -18.84
N ARG A 882 25.49 -3.38 -18.09
CA ARG A 882 24.12 -3.22 -18.59
C ARG A 882 24.01 -2.17 -19.69
N GLU A 883 24.85 -1.13 -19.69
CA GLU A 883 24.92 -0.18 -20.81
C GLU A 883 25.40 -0.84 -22.12
N LEU A 884 26.09 -1.99 -22.05
CA LEU A 884 26.42 -2.83 -23.21
C LEU A 884 25.28 -3.79 -23.61
N ASN A 885 24.09 -3.66 -23.03
CA ASN A 885 22.95 -4.58 -23.18
C ASN A 885 23.26 -6.03 -22.77
N LEU A 886 24.21 -6.22 -21.87
CA LEU A 886 24.53 -7.53 -21.28
C LEU A 886 23.83 -7.71 -19.93
N ARG A 887 23.48 -8.95 -19.60
CA ARG A 887 22.75 -9.29 -18.38
C ARG A 887 23.69 -9.49 -17.19
N VAL A 888 23.21 -9.10 -16.01
CA VAL A 888 23.83 -9.40 -14.72
C VAL A 888 23.01 -10.53 -14.10
N VAL A 889 23.63 -11.69 -13.91
CA VAL A 889 22.97 -12.90 -13.41
C VAL A 889 23.40 -13.17 -11.97
N TRP A 890 22.45 -13.54 -11.11
CA TRP A 890 22.77 -14.15 -9.83
C TRP A 890 22.36 -15.62 -9.84
N THR A 891 23.25 -16.51 -9.37
CA THR A 891 22.96 -17.95 -9.25
C THR A 891 22.94 -18.40 -7.79
N PRO A 892 21.88 -19.10 -7.33
CA PRO A 892 21.85 -19.74 -6.01
C PRO A 892 22.71 -21.00 -5.94
N HIS A 893 23.27 -21.45 -7.06
CA HIS A 893 23.92 -22.75 -7.19
C HIS A 893 25.45 -22.71 -7.03
N ALA A 894 26.07 -21.54 -7.05
CA ALA A 894 27.44 -21.32 -6.60
C ALA A 894 27.40 -20.75 -5.18
N LYS A 895 27.66 -21.57 -4.16
CA LYS A 895 27.58 -21.15 -2.75
C LYS A 895 28.96 -21.04 -2.12
N LEU A 896 29.27 -19.88 -1.57
CA LEU A 896 30.52 -19.63 -0.86
C LEU A 896 30.24 -18.99 0.51
N ILE A 897 31.20 -19.11 1.42
CA ILE A 897 31.18 -18.48 2.75
C ILE A 897 32.05 -17.23 2.68
N HIS A 898 31.57 -16.08 3.14
CA HIS A 898 32.33 -14.84 3.16
C HIS A 898 32.36 -14.27 4.59
N ARG A 899 33.58 -14.06 5.11
CA ARG A 899 33.84 -13.56 6.47
C ARG A 899 34.03 -12.04 6.49
N GLU A 900 33.04 -11.33 5.99
CA GLU A 900 33.04 -9.86 5.84
C GLU A 900 33.48 -9.12 7.12
N SER A 901 34.18 -7.99 6.92
CA SER A 901 34.79 -7.14 7.95
C SER A 901 36.03 -7.71 8.65
N SER A 902 36.56 -8.86 8.23
CA SER A 902 37.85 -9.38 8.76
C SER A 902 39.07 -8.65 8.17
N SER A 903 38.95 -8.10 6.96
CA SER A 903 40.06 -7.48 6.20
C SER A 903 40.02 -5.95 6.15
N ARG A 904 38.83 -5.33 6.16
CA ARG A 904 38.64 -3.88 5.90
C ARG A 904 38.63 -2.97 7.14
N GLY A 905 38.36 -3.49 8.34
CA GLY A 905 38.11 -2.66 9.53
C GLY A 905 36.85 -1.78 9.40
N LEU A 906 36.60 -0.90 10.38
CA LEU A 906 35.48 0.06 10.34
C LEU A 906 35.86 1.33 9.53
N GLU A 907 34.85 2.09 9.06
CA GLU A 907 35.05 3.45 8.52
C GLU A 907 35.21 4.47 9.66
N ASP A 908 36.33 4.36 10.36
CA ASP A 908 36.60 4.99 11.65
C ASP A 908 37.54 6.20 11.59
N THR A 909 38.09 6.50 10.41
CA THR A 909 39.01 7.63 10.19
C THR A 909 38.39 8.63 9.20
N GLU A 910 38.73 9.91 9.38
CA GLU A 910 38.25 11.02 8.55
C GLU A 910 38.57 10.79 7.06
N GLU A 911 39.78 10.36 6.75
CA GLU A 911 40.21 10.04 5.37
C GLU A 911 39.35 8.93 4.73
N LYS A 912 38.99 7.88 5.48
CA LYS A 912 38.13 6.79 4.96
C LYS A 912 36.71 7.31 4.70
N GLN A 913 36.18 8.15 5.59
CA GLN A 913 34.84 8.72 5.46
C GLN A 913 34.78 9.71 4.28
N ASP A 914 35.80 10.55 4.10
CA ASP A 914 35.88 11.49 2.97
C ASP A 914 35.95 10.77 1.63
N ARG A 915 36.79 9.72 1.53
CA ARG A 915 36.82 8.83 0.36
C ARG A 915 35.43 8.23 0.11
N PHE A 916 34.79 7.64 1.11
CA PHE A 916 33.47 7.04 0.96
C PHE A 916 32.41 8.06 0.48
N HIS A 917 32.42 9.28 1.03
CA HIS A 917 31.54 10.36 0.59
C HIS A 917 31.81 10.81 -0.85
N GLN A 918 33.05 10.76 -1.32
CA GLN A 918 33.38 11.02 -2.72
C GLN A 918 32.85 9.91 -3.64
N GLU A 919 33.06 8.65 -3.29
CA GLU A 919 32.56 7.48 -4.03
C GLU A 919 31.00 7.47 -4.09
N LEU A 920 30.35 7.79 -2.97
CA LEU A 920 28.89 7.97 -2.86
C LEU A 920 28.39 9.08 -3.81
N ARG A 921 29.07 10.24 -3.84
CA ARG A 921 28.71 11.35 -4.74
C ARG A 921 28.86 10.98 -6.21
N TYR A 922 29.93 10.29 -6.58
CA TYR A 922 30.12 9.79 -7.94
C TYR A 922 28.93 8.91 -8.36
N MET A 923 28.54 7.94 -7.54
CA MET A 923 27.43 7.04 -7.83
C MET A 923 26.10 7.78 -7.96
N GLN A 924 25.80 8.71 -7.05
CA GLN A 924 24.58 9.52 -7.10
C GLN A 924 24.50 10.42 -8.34
N GLN A 925 25.64 10.87 -8.86
CA GLN A 925 25.72 11.71 -10.06
C GLN A 925 25.65 10.87 -11.34
N ARG A 926 26.50 9.83 -11.46
CA ARG A 926 26.61 9.00 -12.67
C ARG A 926 25.42 8.07 -12.88
N TRP A 927 24.85 7.54 -11.80
CA TRP A 927 23.83 6.47 -11.83
C TRP A 927 22.49 6.90 -11.26
N ARG A 928 22.18 8.20 -11.30
CA ARG A 928 20.94 8.75 -10.75
C ARG A 928 19.69 7.98 -11.18
N GLU A 929 19.52 7.72 -12.48
CA GLU A 929 18.33 7.04 -12.99
C GLU A 929 18.23 5.57 -12.54
N PRO A 930 19.24 4.70 -12.73
CA PRO A 930 19.20 3.33 -12.21
C PRO A 930 19.00 3.21 -10.70
N LEU A 931 19.48 4.19 -9.93
CA LEU A 931 19.25 4.23 -8.48
C LEU A 931 17.79 4.49 -8.12
N HIS A 932 17.03 5.20 -8.95
CA HIS A 932 15.61 5.48 -8.72
C HIS A 932 14.68 4.41 -9.29
N ASP A 933 15.08 3.73 -10.36
CA ASP A 933 14.29 2.72 -11.08
C ASP A 933 15.10 1.45 -11.37
N ASP A 934 15.27 0.62 -10.33
CA ASP A 934 15.83 -0.72 -10.48
C ASP A 934 14.84 -1.61 -11.25
N PRO A 935 15.18 -2.12 -12.45
CA PRO A 935 14.25 -2.88 -13.27
C PRO A 935 13.83 -4.22 -12.64
N PHE A 936 14.67 -4.79 -11.77
CA PHE A 936 14.41 -6.08 -11.15
C PHE A 936 13.77 -5.94 -9.76
N TYR A 937 13.51 -4.70 -9.31
CA TYR A 937 12.82 -4.42 -8.06
C TYR A 937 11.56 -3.57 -8.26
N ASN A 938 10.40 -4.20 -8.06
CA ASN A 938 9.13 -3.59 -8.42
C ASN A 938 8.84 -2.28 -7.62
N PRO A 939 8.35 -1.20 -8.27
CA PRO A 939 8.06 0.09 -7.64
C PRO A 939 6.95 0.07 -6.58
N ASN A 940 6.13 -0.99 -6.54
CA ASN A 940 5.16 -1.23 -5.48
C ASN A 940 5.78 -1.77 -4.18
N LEU A 941 7.08 -2.11 -4.19
CA LEU A 941 7.83 -2.63 -3.05
C LEU A 941 8.72 -1.55 -2.41
N ASP A 942 8.85 -1.57 -1.10
CA ASP A 942 9.60 -0.62 -0.28
C ASP A 942 11.11 -0.71 -0.53
N LEU A 943 11.79 0.42 -0.75
CA LEU A 943 13.27 0.53 -0.83
C LEU A 943 13.89 1.01 0.50
N THR A 944 13.02 1.32 1.44
CA THR A 944 13.20 1.82 2.80
C THR A 944 14.02 0.98 3.78
N ASP A 945 13.26 0.01 4.26
CA ASP A 945 13.26 -0.46 5.63
C ASP A 945 13.19 -1.98 5.61
N GLU A 946 12.27 -2.52 4.81
CA GLU A 946 12.11 -3.94 4.63
C GLU A 946 11.80 -4.24 3.17
N LEU A 947 12.84 -4.69 2.45
CA LEU A 947 12.72 -5.14 1.07
C LEU A 947 11.65 -6.24 0.93
N PHE A 948 10.98 -6.27 -0.21
CA PHE A 948 9.85 -7.15 -0.53
C PHE A 948 8.63 -6.96 0.39
N THR A 949 8.47 -5.75 0.95
CA THR A 949 7.21 -5.31 1.56
C THR A 949 6.58 -4.16 0.76
N LEU A 950 5.29 -3.88 0.98
CA LEU A 950 4.55 -2.85 0.25
C LEU A 950 5.12 -1.43 0.48
N ALA A 951 5.33 -0.66 -0.59
CA ALA A 951 5.69 0.75 -0.52
C ALA A 951 4.46 1.65 -0.22
N PHE A 952 4.68 2.70 0.58
CA PHE A 952 3.67 3.70 0.93
C PHE A 952 4.25 5.12 0.79
N PRO A 953 3.98 5.83 -0.33
CA PRO A 953 3.29 5.38 -1.53
C PRO A 953 4.17 4.48 -2.43
N PRO A 954 3.56 3.73 -3.38
CA PRO A 954 4.26 3.14 -4.51
C PRO A 954 5.00 4.21 -5.32
N ARG A 955 6.15 3.83 -5.90
CA ARG A 955 6.93 4.70 -6.80
C ARG A 955 6.40 4.67 -8.24
N LEU A 956 5.08 4.81 -8.39
CA LEU A 956 4.38 4.74 -9.67
C LEU A 956 3.75 6.08 -10.04
N HIS A 957 3.72 6.34 -11.35
CA HIS A 957 2.98 7.45 -11.94
C HIS A 957 1.80 6.92 -12.75
N ALA A 958 0.61 7.44 -12.45
CA ALA A 958 -0.60 7.07 -13.15
C ALA A 958 -0.70 7.82 -14.49
N PRO A 959 -0.73 7.13 -15.65
CA PRO A 959 -0.65 7.78 -16.96
C PRO A 959 -1.74 8.83 -17.21
N TRP A 960 -2.95 8.62 -16.69
CA TRP A 960 -4.06 9.57 -16.84
C TRP A 960 -3.84 10.87 -16.05
N LYS A 961 -3.10 10.82 -14.93
CA LYS A 961 -2.75 12.00 -14.14
C LYS A 961 -1.67 12.82 -14.83
N ASP A 962 -0.75 12.17 -15.54
CA ASP A 962 0.28 12.85 -16.33
C ASP A 962 -0.33 13.55 -17.54
N PHE A 963 -1.22 12.86 -18.25
CA PHE A 963 -1.99 13.43 -19.36
C PHE A 963 -2.81 14.66 -18.94
N ASP A 964 -3.58 14.57 -17.85
CA ASP A 964 -4.37 15.70 -17.34
C ASP A 964 -3.48 16.88 -16.92
N ARG A 965 -2.31 16.62 -16.33
CA ARG A 965 -1.34 17.67 -15.96
C ARG A 965 -0.77 18.38 -17.19
N ALA A 966 -0.38 17.62 -18.20
CA ALA A 966 0.15 18.17 -19.45
C ALA A 966 -0.90 19.05 -20.16
N ASN A 967 -2.15 18.61 -20.26
CA ASN A 967 -3.21 19.39 -20.89
C ASN A 967 -3.55 20.67 -20.12
N LYS A 968 -3.56 20.63 -18.78
CA LYS A 968 -3.74 21.85 -17.97
C LYS A 968 -2.60 22.85 -18.16
N ALA A 969 -1.35 22.36 -18.30
CA ALA A 969 -0.21 23.23 -18.58
C ALA A 969 -0.31 23.86 -19.97
N LYS A 970 -0.76 23.10 -20.98
CA LYS A 970 -0.98 23.60 -22.36
C LYS A 970 -2.08 24.67 -22.40
N SER A 971 -3.24 24.40 -21.81
CA SER A 971 -4.34 25.38 -21.71
C SER A 971 -3.95 26.66 -20.96
N LYS A 972 -3.09 26.57 -19.94
CA LYS A 972 -2.55 27.77 -19.28
C LYS A 972 -1.61 28.58 -20.18
N ARG A 973 -0.80 27.93 -21.03
CA ARG A 973 0.09 28.61 -21.99
C ARG A 973 -0.69 29.26 -23.13
N GLU A 974 -1.72 28.60 -23.64
CA GLU A 974 -2.60 29.16 -24.69
C GLU A 974 -3.37 30.39 -24.17
N ASN A 975 -3.94 30.33 -22.95
CA ASN A 975 -4.60 31.49 -22.32
C ASN A 975 -3.66 32.65 -21.98
N LEU A 976 -2.34 32.42 -21.89
CA LEU A 976 -1.34 33.47 -21.69
C LEU A 976 -0.90 34.12 -23.01
N ASN A 977 -1.06 33.43 -24.14
CA ASN A 977 -0.69 33.93 -25.46
C ASN A 977 -1.85 34.62 -26.19
N ASP A 978 -3.11 34.30 -25.86
CA ASP A 978 -4.31 34.99 -26.41
C ASP A 978 -4.68 36.28 -25.64
N GLY A 979 -3.88 36.65 -24.63
CA GLY A 979 -4.04 37.89 -23.85
C GLY A 979 -3.00 38.98 -24.14
N GLY A 980 -2.27 38.86 -25.26
CA GLY A 980 -1.24 39.80 -25.71
C GLY A 980 -1.73 40.78 -26.76
#